data_AF-A0AAQ3DPR3-F1
#
_entry.id   AF-A0AAQ3DPR3-F1
#
_cell.length_a   1.000
_cell.length_b   1.000
_cell.length_c   1.000
_cell.angle_alpha   90.00
_cell.angle_beta   90.00
_cell.angle_gamma   90.00
#
_symmetry.space_group_name_H-M   'P 1'
#
loop_
_entity.id
_entity.type
_entity.pdbx_description
1 polymer ?
#
loop_
_entity_poly.entity_id
_entity_poly.type
_entity_poly.pdbx_seq_one_letter_code
_entity_poly.pdbx_strand_id
1 'polypeptide(L)'
;MKKLLTILGSMLLSVGTMITAVSCSTKNEKFDKPFIADELAQKIITGLKLSNDFNFTTGQQFSKLDYKSLILDMINETISKNKYSDNLSNLSRKFGLEIFKPKELGYKKSEEVLKNLSTIKLFAEYTSKRAIEEYSDNIDLEYSDNYPLNPYNLDLKNGKKDTTTYAIYYKANGSNNGGTSSSNWLRWQTTGEFDTLESKVPSVPQLPSVSLLTESDNNNFRIAKLTSPKDQDYINKTASVDDEGKGTNGGGDKKIEWYRNSNNKFETDGQGIMQYRFMYHFKTKLQAKLFNDLLGHAYIDSNLYVDKQDNKSASNKKIILNNVSKLVSDIQSNYSQVERTTSNIKMVWAFSLDQQRITEVNDKIQDYIYSDGSLKDKDNKTLKKVFDQIKTTKINNESKQGTDSLLSISGFNGFVKNKDNGIESLSGDLKITDDAKKAVAKVNVPSLLTNNNKGFNSEISNNVDYVFVLPIYLNDLFSANDVQIKKTSTSGSGSGNIGTGQSNDYELSIAQNTWVNLNDKYSLIERYFNNMSIKKVESKNGDDVLLANKDDKWYALLKNNKDSAKIQITYSDGSNKTVSLKKLEEKNKKSLDFTYKLSNTEFNKQLFNKNMNANITYDINLKNYDNIKDKQNDAYIWNNDPKKSNDIQELSAAKKQVLLDQLEAITAKNPDVQNAAKTELYSAYLYTDGIYYKSLFDEISKYIESEKPTLD
;
A
#
# COMPACT_ATOMS: atom_id res chain seq x y z
N MET A 1 -8.29 25.92 -32.49
CA MET A 1 -9.22 26.36 -31.41
C MET A 1 -10.69 26.10 -31.72
N LYS A 2 -11.42 26.90 -32.53
CA LYS A 2 -12.87 26.69 -32.75
C LYS A 2 -13.25 25.31 -33.29
N LYS A 3 -12.58 24.82 -34.34
CA LYS A 3 -12.84 23.48 -34.92
C LYS A 3 -12.52 22.32 -33.96
N LEU A 4 -11.53 22.49 -33.08
CA LEU A 4 -11.16 21.46 -32.10
C LEU A 4 -12.10 21.48 -30.87
N LEU A 5 -12.58 22.65 -30.45
CA LEU A 5 -13.70 22.80 -29.51
C LEU A 5 -15.00 22.22 -30.08
N THR A 6 -15.22 22.31 -31.40
CA THR A 6 -16.32 21.60 -32.09
C THR A 6 -16.09 20.08 -32.14
N ILE A 7 -14.84 19.61 -32.20
CA ILE A 7 -14.48 18.18 -32.19
C ILE A 7 -14.59 17.58 -30.77
N LEU A 8 -14.13 18.29 -29.74
CA LEU A 8 -14.33 17.94 -28.32
C LEU A 8 -15.80 18.08 -27.90
N GLY A 9 -16.53 19.07 -28.45
CA GLY A 9 -17.97 19.20 -28.29
C GLY A 9 -18.79 18.14 -29.05
N SER A 10 -18.22 17.53 -30.10
CA SER A 10 -18.84 16.39 -30.81
C SER A 10 -18.39 15.02 -30.29
N MET A 11 -17.47 14.96 -29.31
CA MET A 11 -17.14 13.73 -28.56
C MET A 11 -18.30 13.24 -27.68
N LEU A 12 -19.37 14.02 -27.50
CA LEU A 12 -20.41 13.76 -26.49
C LEU A 12 -21.85 13.62 -27.04
N LEU A 13 -22.07 13.48 -28.35
CA LEU A 13 -23.44 13.33 -28.86
C LEU A 13 -23.56 12.23 -29.92
N SER A 14 -23.75 11.01 -29.46
CA SER A 14 -24.69 10.10 -30.12
C SER A 14 -25.51 9.35 -29.06
N VAL A 15 -26.78 9.73 -28.96
CA VAL A 15 -27.81 8.90 -28.34
C VAL A 15 -28.03 7.73 -29.29
N GLY A 16 -27.84 6.49 -28.82
CA GLY A 16 -28.20 5.32 -29.61
C GLY A 16 -29.68 5.41 -29.95
N THR A 17 -29.99 5.58 -31.23
CA THR A 17 -31.34 5.79 -31.73
C THR A 17 -32.22 4.57 -31.44
N MET A 18 -33.35 4.77 -30.74
CA MET A 18 -34.63 4.24 -31.20
C MET A 18 -35.75 5.27 -31.02
N ILE A 19 -36.62 5.29 -32.02
CA ILE A 19 -37.47 6.39 -32.46
C ILE A 19 -38.78 6.47 -31.65
N THR A 20 -39.05 7.69 -31.15
CA THR A 20 -40.32 8.37 -30.82
C THR A 20 -41.52 7.60 -30.22
N ALA A 21 -41.92 8.03 -29.03
CA ALA A 21 -43.23 8.68 -28.83
C ALA A 21 -43.13 9.75 -27.74
N VAL A 22 -43.57 10.96 -28.08
CA VAL A 22 -43.51 12.19 -27.27
C VAL A 22 -44.52 12.13 -26.12
N SER A 23 -44.05 12.36 -24.89
CA SER A 23 -44.86 12.93 -23.81
C SER A 23 -43.96 13.55 -22.74
N CYS A 24 -44.22 14.83 -22.44
CA CYS A 24 -43.43 15.71 -21.58
C CYS A 24 -43.13 15.13 -20.19
N SER A 25 -41.87 14.76 -19.95
CA SER A 25 -41.21 14.93 -18.65
C SER A 25 -39.70 14.88 -18.88
N THR A 26 -38.99 15.94 -18.48
CA THR A 26 -37.53 16.07 -18.57
C THR A 26 -36.86 15.06 -17.63
N LYS A 27 -36.70 13.82 -18.09
CA LYS A 27 -35.78 12.85 -17.50
C LYS A 27 -34.43 12.99 -18.19
N ASN A 28 -33.45 13.46 -17.41
CA ASN A 28 -32.05 13.57 -17.79
C ASN A 28 -31.48 12.19 -18.15
N GLU A 29 -31.27 11.92 -19.44
CA GLU A 29 -30.64 10.69 -19.91
C GLU A 29 -29.12 10.75 -19.66
N LYS A 30 -28.64 9.84 -18.81
CA LYS A 30 -27.21 9.63 -18.48
C LYS A 30 -26.54 8.86 -19.62
N PHE A 31 -25.27 9.15 -19.91
CA PHE A 31 -24.48 8.39 -20.89
C PHE A 31 -24.25 6.95 -20.41
N ASP A 32 -24.68 5.95 -21.18
CA ASP A 32 -24.53 4.54 -20.83
C ASP A 32 -23.11 4.01 -21.07
N LYS A 33 -22.39 4.47 -22.11
CA LYS A 33 -20.97 4.12 -22.38
C LYS A 33 -20.27 5.22 -23.19
N PRO A 34 -19.21 5.88 -22.69
CA PRO A 34 -18.38 6.73 -23.52
C PRO A 34 -17.56 5.86 -24.49
N PHE A 35 -17.68 6.09 -25.80
CA PHE A 35 -16.92 5.41 -26.84
C PHE A 35 -16.32 6.43 -27.79
N ILE A 36 -15.00 6.35 -28.04
CA ILE A 36 -14.36 7.12 -29.12
C ILE A 36 -14.52 6.32 -30.41
N ALA A 37 -15.27 6.85 -31.37
CA ALA A 37 -15.37 6.24 -32.69
C ALA A 37 -14.01 6.23 -33.40
N ASP A 38 -13.71 5.15 -34.13
CA ASP A 38 -12.41 5.00 -34.80
C ASP A 38 -12.17 6.10 -35.83
N GLU A 39 -13.24 6.59 -36.47
CA GLU A 39 -13.20 7.74 -37.39
C GLU A 39 -12.81 9.06 -36.67
N LEU A 40 -13.20 9.20 -35.40
CA LEU A 40 -12.88 10.37 -34.58
C LEU A 40 -11.45 10.31 -34.06
N ALA A 41 -10.97 9.14 -33.63
CA ALA A 41 -9.57 8.90 -33.31
C ALA A 41 -8.68 9.21 -34.52
N GLN A 42 -9.07 8.75 -35.72
CA GLN A 42 -8.40 9.07 -36.99
C GLN A 42 -8.39 10.57 -37.30
N LYS A 43 -9.48 11.31 -37.03
CA LYS A 43 -9.55 12.77 -37.22
C LYS A 43 -8.66 13.55 -36.25
N ILE A 44 -8.52 13.11 -35.01
CA ILE A 44 -7.59 13.69 -34.02
C ILE A 44 -6.15 13.43 -34.46
N ILE A 45 -5.81 12.18 -34.81
CA ILE A 45 -4.49 11.80 -35.33
C ILE A 45 -4.14 12.60 -36.59
N THR A 46 -5.09 12.75 -37.51
CA THR A 46 -4.88 13.52 -38.75
C THR A 46 -4.71 15.01 -38.45
N GLY A 47 -5.47 15.57 -37.52
CA GLY A 47 -5.33 16.95 -37.09
C GLY A 47 -3.99 17.25 -36.39
N LEU A 48 -3.46 16.30 -35.61
CA LEU A 48 -2.15 16.39 -34.96
C LEU A 48 -1.00 16.20 -35.95
N LYS A 49 -1.13 15.27 -36.93
CA LYS A 49 -0.17 15.08 -38.02
C LYS A 49 -0.05 16.29 -38.96
N LEU A 50 -1.08 17.14 -39.01
CA LEU A 50 -1.16 18.31 -39.89
C LEU A 50 -0.80 19.63 -39.20
N SER A 51 -0.47 19.64 -37.90
CA SER A 51 -0.03 20.85 -37.20
C SER A 51 1.49 20.95 -37.15
N ASN A 52 2.03 22.12 -37.51
CA ASN A 52 3.48 22.40 -37.54
C ASN A 52 4.16 22.43 -36.17
N ASP A 53 3.39 22.34 -35.08
CA ASP A 53 3.88 22.37 -33.71
C ASP A 53 4.32 20.98 -33.20
N PHE A 54 4.08 19.91 -33.96
CA PHE A 54 4.45 18.53 -33.61
C PHE A 54 5.32 17.88 -34.69
N ASN A 55 6.57 17.57 -34.32
CA ASN A 55 7.57 16.97 -35.21
C ASN A 55 7.63 15.45 -34.99
N PHE A 56 6.75 14.71 -35.67
CA PHE A 56 6.80 13.25 -35.68
C PHE A 56 7.99 12.76 -36.52
N THR A 57 8.80 11.85 -35.97
CA THR A 57 9.80 11.15 -36.78
C THR A 57 9.13 10.15 -37.73
N THR A 58 9.76 9.88 -38.88
CA THR A 58 9.20 9.00 -39.92
C THR A 58 8.87 7.59 -39.37
N GLY A 59 9.58 7.09 -38.35
CA GLY A 59 9.25 5.83 -37.69
C GLY A 59 7.94 5.83 -36.89
N GLN A 60 7.61 6.95 -36.23
CA GLN A 60 6.36 7.12 -35.47
C GLN A 60 5.14 7.32 -36.40
N GLN A 61 5.38 7.75 -37.65
CA GLN A 61 4.33 7.81 -38.68
C GLN A 61 3.85 6.41 -39.12
N PHE A 62 4.70 5.38 -38.97
CA PHE A 62 4.44 4.00 -39.38
C PHE A 62 4.21 3.01 -38.22
N SER A 63 4.53 3.35 -36.96
CA SER A 63 4.19 2.51 -35.81
C SER A 63 2.68 2.54 -35.53
N LYS A 64 2.04 1.37 -35.47
CA LYS A 64 0.67 1.18 -34.95
C LYS A 64 0.62 1.47 -33.45
N LEU A 65 0.78 2.73 -33.05
CA LEU A 65 0.40 3.15 -31.71
C LEU A 65 -1.13 3.06 -31.62
N ASP A 66 -1.64 2.34 -30.61
CA ASP A 66 -3.07 2.35 -30.29
C ASP A 66 -3.40 3.68 -29.60
N TYR A 67 -3.47 4.74 -30.41
CA TYR A 67 -3.76 6.09 -29.96
C TYR A 67 -5.09 6.19 -29.20
N LYS A 68 -6.05 5.30 -29.49
CA LYS A 68 -7.33 5.25 -28.79
C LYS A 68 -7.13 4.80 -27.35
N SER A 69 -6.39 3.71 -27.13
CA SER A 69 -6.02 3.28 -25.77
C SER A 69 -5.23 4.38 -25.06
N LEU A 70 -4.23 4.97 -25.71
CA LEU A 70 -3.40 6.01 -25.12
C LEU A 70 -4.22 7.22 -24.65
N ILE A 71 -5.13 7.73 -25.47
CA ILE A 71 -5.99 8.87 -25.10
C ILE A 71 -6.92 8.50 -23.94
N LEU A 72 -7.52 7.29 -23.96
CA LEU A 72 -8.38 6.82 -22.87
C LEU A 72 -7.61 6.67 -21.55
N ASP A 73 -6.38 6.18 -21.62
CA ASP A 73 -5.47 6.04 -20.49
C ASP A 73 -5.15 7.40 -19.86
N MET A 74 -4.85 8.41 -20.68
CA MET A 74 -4.61 9.78 -20.22
C MET A 74 -5.86 10.43 -19.61
N ILE A 75 -7.04 10.20 -20.20
CA ILE A 75 -8.32 10.68 -19.65
C ILE A 75 -8.56 10.04 -18.28
N ASN A 76 -8.40 8.72 -18.16
CA ASN A 76 -8.58 7.99 -16.91
C ASN A 76 -7.62 8.49 -15.83
N GLU A 77 -6.33 8.67 -16.15
CA GLU A 77 -5.34 9.19 -15.23
C GLU A 77 -5.72 10.61 -14.76
N THR A 78 -6.07 11.50 -15.69
CA THR A 78 -6.41 12.90 -15.39
C THR A 78 -7.66 13.00 -14.52
N ILE A 79 -8.71 12.25 -14.85
CA ILE A 79 -9.94 12.20 -14.06
C ILE A 79 -9.65 11.68 -12.65
N SER A 80 -8.85 10.62 -12.53
CA SER A 80 -8.49 10.04 -11.23
C SER A 80 -7.74 11.03 -10.36
N LYS A 81 -6.72 11.71 -10.91
CA LYS A 81 -5.95 12.76 -10.23
C LYS A 81 -6.85 13.88 -9.71
N ASN A 82 -7.75 14.38 -10.55
CA ASN A 82 -8.71 15.41 -10.15
C ASN A 82 -9.68 14.89 -9.09
N LYS A 83 -10.15 13.65 -9.20
CA LYS A 83 -11.06 13.03 -8.24
C LYS A 83 -10.45 12.89 -6.86
N TYR A 84 -9.18 12.49 -6.75
CA TYR A 84 -8.48 12.48 -5.44
C TYR A 84 -8.35 13.89 -4.87
N SER A 85 -7.99 14.88 -5.69
CA SER A 85 -7.91 16.28 -5.27
C SER A 85 -9.27 16.80 -4.75
N ASP A 86 -10.35 16.49 -5.46
CA ASP A 86 -11.70 16.87 -5.07
C ASP A 86 -12.17 16.12 -3.82
N ASN A 87 -11.81 14.84 -3.69
CA ASN A 87 -12.10 14.07 -2.48
C ASN A 87 -11.41 14.70 -1.26
N LEU A 88 -10.12 14.99 -1.34
CA LEU A 88 -9.38 15.70 -0.30
C LEU A 88 -10.00 17.06 0.02
N SER A 89 -10.38 17.84 -1.00
CA SER A 89 -11.03 19.14 -0.79
C SER A 89 -12.40 19.00 -0.11
N ASN A 90 -13.17 17.99 -0.48
CA ASN A 90 -14.45 17.68 0.15
C ASN A 90 -14.28 17.19 1.59
N LEU A 91 -13.31 16.32 1.86
CA LEU A 91 -12.93 15.88 3.21
C LEU A 91 -12.51 17.10 4.05
N SER A 92 -11.64 17.95 3.52
CA SER A 92 -11.21 19.20 4.15
C SER A 92 -12.39 20.06 4.59
N ARG A 93 -13.32 20.33 3.67
CA ARG A 93 -14.53 21.11 3.97
C ARG A 93 -15.45 20.40 4.97
N LYS A 94 -15.64 19.07 4.84
CA LYS A 94 -16.54 18.29 5.69
C LYS A 94 -16.05 18.18 7.13
N PHE A 95 -14.74 18.03 7.34
CA PHE A 95 -14.12 17.78 8.64
C PHE A 95 -13.48 19.02 9.27
N GLY A 96 -13.61 20.19 8.62
CA GLY A 96 -12.97 21.41 9.09
C GLY A 96 -11.45 21.24 9.18
N LEU A 97 -10.85 20.63 8.16
CA LEU A 97 -9.40 20.43 8.06
C LEU A 97 -8.82 21.44 7.07
N GLU A 98 -7.60 21.90 7.30
CA GLU A 98 -6.88 22.71 6.31
C GLU A 98 -5.92 21.80 5.56
N ILE A 99 -6.36 21.34 4.38
CA ILE A 99 -5.50 20.57 3.49
C ILE A 99 -4.81 21.56 2.55
N PHE A 100 -3.53 21.82 2.82
CA PHE A 100 -2.70 22.67 1.97
C PHE A 100 -2.48 21.99 0.62
N LYS A 101 -2.71 22.73 -0.47
CA LYS A 101 -2.45 22.27 -1.84
C LYS A 101 -3.12 20.93 -2.18
N PRO A 102 -4.46 20.83 -2.09
CA PRO A 102 -5.20 19.58 -2.30
C PRO A 102 -4.94 18.96 -3.69
N LYS A 103 -4.68 19.80 -4.70
CA LYS A 103 -4.28 19.33 -6.04
C LYS A 103 -2.97 18.55 -6.04
N GLU A 104 -1.91 19.11 -5.44
CA GLU A 104 -0.60 18.44 -5.36
C GLU A 104 -0.72 17.13 -4.56
N LEU A 105 -1.46 17.13 -3.45
CA LEU A 105 -1.67 15.94 -2.62
C LEU A 105 -2.54 14.87 -3.32
N GLY A 106 -3.58 15.27 -4.05
CA GLY A 106 -4.41 14.35 -4.82
C GLY A 106 -3.62 13.69 -5.96
N TYR A 107 -2.74 14.45 -6.61
CA TYR A 107 -1.85 13.92 -7.64
C TYR A 107 -0.84 12.95 -7.03
N LYS A 108 -0.26 13.30 -5.88
CA LYS A 108 0.63 12.42 -5.14
C LYS A 108 -0.06 11.11 -4.72
N LYS A 109 -1.30 11.17 -4.23
CA LYS A 109 -2.09 9.96 -3.90
C LYS A 109 -2.30 9.08 -5.14
N SER A 110 -2.63 9.69 -6.29
CA SER A 110 -2.76 8.96 -7.55
C SER A 110 -1.45 8.25 -7.95
N GLU A 111 -0.31 8.92 -7.83
CA GLU A 111 1.01 8.35 -8.11
C GLU A 111 1.37 7.22 -7.13
N GLU A 112 1.07 7.40 -5.84
CA GLU A 112 1.27 6.40 -4.79
C GLU A 112 0.44 5.14 -5.05
N VAL A 113 -0.84 5.28 -5.42
CA VAL A 113 -1.72 4.14 -5.77
C VAL A 113 -1.14 3.37 -6.97
N LEU A 114 -0.82 4.06 -8.08
CA LEU A 114 -0.22 3.42 -9.26
C LEU A 114 1.10 2.74 -8.92
N LYS A 115 1.93 3.37 -8.08
CA LYS A 115 3.19 2.81 -7.62
C LYS A 115 2.96 1.55 -6.80
N ASN A 116 2.05 1.57 -5.83
CA ASN A 116 1.73 0.44 -4.97
C ASN A 116 1.26 -0.75 -5.83
N LEU A 117 0.23 -0.57 -6.65
CA LEU A 117 -0.32 -1.62 -7.51
C LEU A 117 0.72 -2.20 -8.48
N SER A 118 1.53 -1.33 -9.09
CA SER A 118 2.59 -1.78 -10.02
C SER A 118 3.70 -2.53 -9.30
N THR A 119 4.07 -2.10 -8.09
CA THR A 119 5.12 -2.74 -7.30
C THR A 119 4.69 -4.12 -6.83
N ILE A 120 3.46 -4.26 -6.34
CA ILE A 120 2.91 -5.57 -5.94
C ILE A 120 2.94 -6.53 -7.13
N LYS A 121 2.44 -6.08 -8.28
CA LYS A 121 2.37 -6.89 -9.50
C LYS A 121 3.77 -7.31 -9.98
N LEU A 122 4.68 -6.36 -10.11
CA LEU A 122 6.04 -6.62 -10.55
C LEU A 122 6.76 -7.58 -9.59
N PHE A 123 6.65 -7.34 -8.28
CA PHE A 123 7.35 -8.11 -7.27
C PHE A 123 6.94 -9.59 -7.29
N ALA A 124 5.63 -9.87 -7.30
CA ALA A 124 5.13 -11.24 -7.35
C ALA A 124 5.50 -11.94 -8.67
N GLU A 125 5.32 -11.27 -9.82
CA GLU A 125 5.65 -11.84 -11.14
C GLU A 125 7.16 -12.11 -11.29
N TYR A 126 8.00 -11.14 -10.93
CA TYR A 126 9.45 -11.27 -11.05
C TYR A 126 10.01 -12.33 -10.11
N THR A 127 9.60 -12.34 -8.84
CA THR A 127 10.06 -13.37 -7.89
C THR A 127 9.60 -14.77 -8.29
N SER A 128 8.44 -14.91 -8.93
CA SER A 128 7.99 -16.19 -9.51
C SER A 128 8.92 -16.66 -10.64
N LYS A 129 9.27 -15.78 -11.58
CA LYS A 129 10.22 -16.12 -12.66
C LYS A 129 11.62 -16.44 -12.14
N ARG A 130 12.12 -15.65 -11.19
CA ARG A 130 13.43 -15.85 -10.55
C ARG A 130 13.49 -17.11 -9.67
N ALA A 131 12.37 -17.57 -9.13
CA ALA A 131 12.32 -18.85 -8.41
C ALA A 131 12.57 -20.05 -9.34
N ILE A 132 12.33 -19.91 -10.65
CA ILE A 132 12.58 -20.96 -11.65
C ILE A 132 14.04 -20.91 -12.12
N GLU A 133 14.59 -19.72 -12.35
CA GLU A 133 15.95 -19.51 -12.86
C GLU A 133 16.73 -18.44 -12.05
N GLU A 134 17.08 -18.76 -10.79
CA GLU A 134 17.62 -17.77 -9.83
C GLU A 134 18.93 -17.10 -10.24
N TYR A 135 19.75 -17.72 -11.08
CA TYR A 135 21.05 -17.15 -11.50
C TYR A 135 21.12 -16.79 -12.99
N SER A 136 19.98 -16.86 -13.68
CA SER A 136 19.84 -16.48 -15.09
C SER A 136 19.53 -14.98 -15.18
N ASP A 137 20.36 -14.23 -15.91
CA ASP A 137 20.12 -12.83 -16.23
C ASP A 137 19.12 -12.65 -17.38
N ASN A 138 18.69 -13.73 -18.06
CA ASN A 138 17.62 -13.69 -19.05
C ASN A 138 16.35 -13.09 -18.47
N ILE A 139 16.01 -13.41 -17.21
CA ILE A 139 14.84 -12.85 -16.55
C ILE A 139 14.97 -11.33 -16.44
N ASP A 140 16.12 -10.82 -15.97
CA ASP A 140 16.36 -9.37 -15.88
C ASP A 140 16.29 -8.71 -17.27
N LEU A 141 16.87 -9.35 -18.30
CA LEU A 141 16.85 -8.88 -19.67
C LEU A 141 15.43 -8.81 -20.25
N GLU A 142 14.53 -9.74 -19.91
CA GLU A 142 13.10 -9.66 -20.29
C GLU A 142 12.43 -8.38 -19.78
N TYR A 143 12.83 -7.87 -18.61
CA TYR A 143 12.30 -6.63 -18.04
C TYR A 143 13.06 -5.38 -18.52
N SER A 144 14.14 -5.54 -19.29
CA SER A 144 14.92 -4.42 -19.83
C SER A 144 14.25 -3.75 -21.03
N ASP A 145 13.55 -4.53 -21.87
CA ASP A 145 12.97 -4.06 -23.15
C ASP A 145 13.97 -3.28 -24.04
N ASN A 146 15.26 -3.65 -24.02
CA ASN A 146 16.40 -2.94 -24.65
C ASN A 146 16.77 -1.59 -24.02
N TYR A 147 16.22 -1.25 -22.86
CA TYR A 147 16.62 -0.11 -22.05
C TYR A 147 17.58 -0.55 -20.93
N PRO A 148 18.50 0.33 -20.49
CA PRO A 148 19.38 0.01 -19.36
C PRO A 148 18.60 -0.36 -18.10
N LEU A 149 19.08 -1.39 -17.41
CA LEU A 149 18.47 -1.92 -16.18
C LEU A 149 18.90 -1.10 -14.96
N ASN A 150 18.58 0.19 -14.89
CA ASN A 150 19.00 1.00 -13.74
C ASN A 150 18.05 2.16 -13.48
N PRO A 151 18.21 2.85 -12.32
CA PRO A 151 17.43 4.03 -12.04
C PRO A 151 17.77 5.09 -13.08
N TYR A 152 16.80 5.47 -13.91
CA TYR A 152 16.97 6.54 -14.88
C TYR A 152 16.30 7.81 -14.35
N ASN A 153 16.90 8.99 -14.57
CA ASN A 153 16.30 10.28 -14.17
C ASN A 153 15.91 10.45 -12.69
N LEU A 154 16.78 10.09 -11.74
CA LEU A 154 16.51 10.32 -10.31
C LEU A 154 16.62 11.80 -9.91
N ASP A 155 17.56 12.54 -10.48
CA ASP A 155 17.78 13.96 -10.17
C ASP A 155 17.40 14.83 -11.38
N LEU A 156 16.12 15.19 -11.49
CA LEU A 156 15.66 16.17 -12.48
C LEU A 156 16.15 17.58 -12.10
N LYS A 157 17.27 18.02 -12.68
CA LYS A 157 17.75 19.41 -12.51
C LYS A 157 17.12 20.32 -13.55
N ASN A 158 16.27 21.26 -13.11
CA ASN A 158 15.70 22.34 -13.93
C ASN A 158 15.03 21.86 -15.23
N GLY A 159 14.33 20.72 -15.19
CA GLY A 159 13.64 20.15 -16.35
C GLY A 159 14.57 19.60 -17.45
N LYS A 160 15.89 19.49 -17.18
CA LYS A 160 16.83 18.81 -18.08
C LYS A 160 16.97 17.34 -17.72
N LYS A 161 17.21 16.52 -18.74
CA LYS A 161 17.50 15.08 -18.59
C LYS A 161 18.70 14.89 -17.68
N ASP A 162 18.56 13.98 -16.72
CA ASP A 162 19.67 13.57 -15.87
C ASP A 162 20.63 12.72 -16.71
N THR A 163 21.87 13.18 -16.86
CA THR A 163 22.90 12.45 -17.61
C THR A 163 23.74 11.53 -16.73
N THR A 164 23.41 11.43 -15.44
CA THR A 164 24.12 10.60 -14.49
C THR A 164 23.86 9.12 -14.78
N THR A 165 24.93 8.32 -14.84
CA THR A 165 24.80 6.86 -14.87
C THR A 165 24.63 6.34 -13.45
N TYR A 166 23.49 5.73 -13.19
CA TYR A 166 23.20 5.11 -11.89
C TYR A 166 23.45 3.62 -11.93
N ALA A 167 23.72 3.05 -10.76
CA ALA A 167 23.79 1.62 -10.54
C ALA A 167 23.13 1.27 -9.20
N ILE A 168 22.54 0.08 -9.13
CA ILE A 168 21.97 -0.46 -7.90
C ILE A 168 22.98 -1.41 -7.27
N TYR A 169 23.09 -1.34 -5.95
CA TYR A 169 23.94 -2.23 -5.16
C TYR A 169 23.13 -2.95 -4.11
N TYR A 170 23.51 -4.19 -3.80
CA TYR A 170 22.91 -5.02 -2.77
C TYR A 170 23.97 -5.53 -1.80
N LYS A 171 23.61 -5.75 -0.53
CA LYS A 171 24.54 -6.32 0.45
C LYS A 171 24.92 -7.75 0.05
N ALA A 172 26.22 -8.04 0.02
CA ALA A 172 26.70 -9.42 -0.03
C ALA A 172 26.29 -10.12 1.27
N ASN A 173 25.82 -11.36 1.17
CA ASN A 173 25.60 -12.19 2.37
C ASN A 173 26.94 -12.41 3.08
N GLY A 174 27.17 -11.72 4.19
CA GLY A 174 28.37 -11.86 5.01
C GLY A 174 28.17 -12.94 6.07
N SER A 175 29.06 -13.94 6.13
CA SER A 175 29.17 -14.84 7.26
C SER A 175 29.32 -14.02 8.55
N ASN A 176 28.47 -14.28 9.54
CA ASN A 176 28.67 -13.86 10.91
C ASN A 176 29.94 -14.54 11.47
N ASN A 177 31.12 -14.02 11.16
CA ASN A 177 32.33 -14.28 11.91
C ASN A 177 32.82 -12.94 12.48
N GLY A 178 32.91 -12.88 13.81
CA GLY A 178 33.03 -11.66 14.58
C GLY A 178 34.25 -10.80 14.24
N GLY A 179 34.03 -9.48 14.20
CA GLY A 179 35.05 -8.45 14.05
C GLY A 179 34.65 -7.41 13.01
N THR A 180 34.25 -6.20 13.47
CA THR A 180 33.98 -4.98 12.69
C THR A 180 33.36 -5.20 11.30
N SER A 181 32.03 -5.24 11.25
CA SER A 181 31.23 -5.44 10.05
C SER A 181 31.36 -4.29 9.04
N SER A 182 32.35 -4.34 8.15
CA SER A 182 32.27 -3.59 6.89
C SER A 182 31.34 -4.37 5.96
N SER A 183 30.15 -3.85 5.67
CA SER A 183 29.26 -4.52 4.72
C SER A 183 29.77 -4.31 3.30
N ASN A 184 30.04 -5.40 2.58
CA ASN A 184 30.38 -5.35 1.16
C ASN A 184 29.09 -5.26 0.33
N TRP A 185 29.09 -4.36 -0.64
CA TRP A 185 27.96 -4.07 -1.52
C TRP A 185 28.30 -4.47 -2.96
N LEU A 186 27.52 -5.36 -3.53
CA LEU A 186 27.67 -5.88 -4.88
C LEU A 186 26.77 -5.10 -5.84
N ARG A 187 27.31 -4.64 -6.97
CA ARG A 187 26.52 -4.03 -8.05
C ARG A 187 25.58 -5.06 -8.68
N TRP A 188 24.28 -4.80 -8.70
CA TRP A 188 23.34 -5.60 -9.46
C TRP A 188 23.55 -5.31 -10.95
N GLN A 189 23.97 -6.31 -11.72
CA GLN A 189 24.21 -6.19 -13.16
C GLN A 189 23.92 -7.48 -13.94
N THR A 190 23.45 -7.35 -15.19
CA THR A 190 23.43 -8.46 -16.15
C THR A 190 24.75 -8.55 -16.91
N THR A 191 24.91 -9.59 -17.73
CA THR A 191 26.10 -9.78 -18.57
C THR A 191 26.34 -8.54 -19.44
N GLY A 192 27.53 -7.94 -19.30
CA GLY A 192 27.96 -6.79 -20.11
C GLY A 192 27.20 -5.47 -19.88
N GLU A 193 26.33 -5.35 -18.87
CA GLU A 193 25.45 -4.18 -18.69
C GLU A 193 26.20 -2.84 -18.56
N PHE A 194 27.35 -2.86 -17.89
CA PHE A 194 28.17 -1.67 -17.62
C PHE A 194 29.47 -1.63 -18.43
N ASP A 195 29.64 -2.57 -19.36
CA ASP A 195 30.87 -2.65 -20.12
C ASP A 195 30.96 -1.54 -21.17
N THR A 196 32.17 -1.05 -21.36
CA THR A 196 32.47 -0.08 -22.42
C THR A 196 32.70 -0.81 -23.75
N LEU A 197 32.62 -0.07 -24.85
CA LEU A 197 32.92 -0.58 -26.20
C LEU A 197 34.35 -1.17 -26.34
N GLU A 198 35.24 -0.84 -25.40
CA GLU A 198 36.63 -1.33 -25.39
C GLU A 198 36.78 -2.65 -24.61
N SER A 199 35.73 -3.12 -23.93
CA SER A 199 35.73 -4.37 -23.19
C SER A 199 35.80 -5.57 -24.14
N LYS A 200 36.84 -6.41 -24.00
CA LYS A 200 37.03 -7.62 -24.82
C LYS A 200 36.30 -8.84 -24.27
N VAL A 201 35.96 -8.84 -22.97
CA VAL A 201 35.30 -9.93 -22.28
C VAL A 201 34.12 -9.35 -21.52
N PRO A 202 32.89 -9.77 -21.82
CA PRO A 202 31.72 -9.30 -21.11
C PRO A 202 31.84 -9.58 -19.60
N SER A 203 31.52 -8.58 -18.78
CA SER A 203 31.41 -8.77 -17.34
C SER A 203 30.31 -9.78 -17.03
N VAL A 204 30.56 -10.63 -16.03
CA VAL A 204 29.62 -11.67 -15.61
C VAL A 204 28.41 -11.08 -14.89
N PRO A 205 27.25 -11.74 -14.95
CA PRO A 205 26.07 -11.29 -14.24
C PRO A 205 26.30 -11.38 -12.72
N GLN A 206 25.80 -10.39 -12.00
CA GLN A 206 25.84 -10.32 -10.54
C GLN A 206 24.45 -9.92 -10.06
N LEU A 207 23.69 -10.93 -9.62
CA LEU A 207 22.26 -10.80 -9.33
C LEU A 207 21.99 -11.08 -7.84
N PRO A 208 21.07 -10.34 -7.19
CA PRO A 208 20.62 -10.68 -5.85
C PRO A 208 19.85 -12.01 -5.86
N SER A 209 20.00 -12.79 -4.78
CA SER A 209 19.20 -14.01 -4.56
C SER A 209 17.73 -13.67 -4.32
N VAL A 210 16.85 -14.62 -4.60
CA VAL A 210 15.41 -14.48 -4.31
C VAL A 210 15.19 -14.32 -2.80
N SER A 211 15.99 -15.00 -1.98
CA SER A 211 15.97 -14.81 -0.52
C SER A 211 16.26 -13.35 -0.14
N LEU A 212 17.31 -12.74 -0.70
CA LEU A 212 17.68 -11.36 -0.40
C LEU A 212 16.60 -10.35 -0.85
N LEU A 213 15.98 -10.61 -2.00
CA LEU A 213 14.88 -9.78 -2.52
C LEU A 213 13.63 -9.84 -1.64
N THR A 214 13.43 -10.94 -0.92
CA THR A 214 12.19 -11.25 -0.18
C THR A 214 12.33 -11.00 1.32
N GLU A 215 13.52 -10.69 1.82
CA GLU A 215 13.74 -10.20 3.19
C GLU A 215 13.09 -8.83 3.40
N SER A 216 11.83 -8.82 3.82
CA SER A 216 11.13 -7.60 4.22
C SER A 216 11.83 -6.95 5.41
N ASP A 217 11.84 -5.62 5.42
CA ASP A 217 12.31 -4.77 6.53
C ASP A 217 13.85 -4.73 6.70
N ASN A 218 14.61 -5.41 5.83
CA ASN A 218 16.06 -5.25 5.74
C ASN A 218 16.43 -4.25 4.62
N ASN A 219 17.10 -3.16 5.00
CA ASN A 219 17.70 -2.19 4.08
C ASN A 219 18.93 -2.78 3.38
N ASN A 220 18.68 -3.68 2.42
CA ASN A 220 19.69 -4.47 1.73
C ASN A 220 20.11 -3.87 0.38
N PHE A 221 19.46 -2.81 -0.08
CA PHE A 221 19.69 -2.22 -1.40
C PHE A 221 19.95 -0.71 -1.33
N ARG A 222 20.86 -0.24 -2.18
CA ARG A 222 21.23 1.18 -2.35
C ARG A 222 21.33 1.55 -3.82
N ILE A 223 21.24 2.84 -4.10
CA ILE A 223 21.50 3.41 -5.43
C ILE A 223 22.78 4.24 -5.36
N ALA A 224 23.62 4.14 -6.38
CA ALA A 224 24.86 4.90 -6.52
C ALA A 224 24.92 5.62 -7.86
N LYS A 225 25.63 6.76 -7.88
CA LYS A 225 26.06 7.48 -9.06
C LYS A 225 27.46 7.00 -9.43
N LEU A 226 27.64 6.61 -10.69
CA LEU A 226 28.93 6.25 -11.23
C LEU A 226 29.64 7.52 -11.70
N THR A 227 30.80 7.85 -11.11
CA THR A 227 31.53 9.09 -11.40
C THR A 227 32.37 8.99 -12.67
N SER A 228 32.72 7.78 -13.12
CA SER A 228 33.53 7.54 -14.32
C SER A 228 33.00 6.33 -15.11
N PRO A 229 31.73 6.37 -15.58
CA PRO A 229 31.08 5.21 -16.21
C PRO A 229 31.67 4.81 -17.56
N LYS A 230 32.57 5.62 -18.13
CA LYS A 230 33.28 5.35 -19.39
C LYS A 230 34.65 4.71 -19.20
N ASP A 231 35.11 4.53 -17.96
CA ASP A 231 36.39 3.90 -17.63
C ASP A 231 36.14 2.46 -17.17
N GLN A 232 36.58 1.47 -17.95
CA GLN A 232 36.37 0.04 -17.64
C GLN A 232 37.10 -0.39 -16.36
N ASP A 233 38.29 0.17 -16.06
CA ASP A 233 39.01 -0.13 -14.80
C ASP A 233 38.18 0.35 -13.60
N TYR A 234 37.61 1.55 -13.71
CA TYR A 234 36.67 2.08 -12.72
C TYR A 234 35.43 1.18 -12.59
N ILE A 235 34.80 0.78 -13.70
CA ILE A 235 33.61 -0.08 -13.68
C ILE A 235 33.90 -1.41 -12.98
N ASN A 236 35.04 -2.03 -13.28
CA ASN A 236 35.44 -3.30 -12.68
C ASN A 236 35.74 -3.15 -11.17
N LYS A 237 36.54 -2.14 -10.80
CA LYS A 237 36.92 -1.88 -9.40
C LYS A 237 35.77 -1.43 -8.51
N THR A 238 34.70 -0.91 -9.10
CA THR A 238 33.48 -0.50 -8.38
C THR A 238 32.36 -1.54 -8.45
N ALA A 239 32.57 -2.72 -9.02
CA ALA A 239 31.55 -3.79 -9.02
C ALA A 239 31.23 -4.31 -7.61
N SER A 240 32.15 -4.12 -6.65
CA SER A 240 31.96 -4.37 -5.23
C SER A 240 32.55 -3.22 -4.41
N VAL A 241 31.77 -2.62 -3.51
CA VAL A 241 32.16 -1.43 -2.73
C VAL A 241 31.87 -1.58 -1.24
N ASP A 242 32.54 -0.79 -0.40
CA ASP A 242 32.24 -0.68 1.03
C ASP A 242 31.09 0.30 1.33
N ASP A 243 30.78 0.50 2.61
CA ASP A 243 29.75 1.45 3.06
C ASP A 243 30.04 2.92 2.71
N GLU A 244 31.30 3.29 2.48
CA GLU A 244 31.70 4.61 2.02
C GLU A 244 31.65 4.75 0.50
N GLY A 245 31.41 3.65 -0.23
CA GLY A 245 31.40 3.58 -1.69
C GLY A 245 32.77 3.35 -2.32
N LYS A 246 33.82 3.04 -1.54
CA LYS A 246 35.15 2.75 -2.10
C LYS A 246 35.18 1.32 -2.63
N GLY A 247 35.86 1.12 -3.76
CA GLY A 247 36.06 -0.20 -4.35
C GLY A 247 36.73 -1.16 -3.37
N THR A 248 36.28 -2.40 -3.38
CA THR A 248 36.88 -3.50 -2.60
C THR A 248 37.83 -4.31 -3.50
N ASN A 249 38.56 -5.30 -2.95
CA ASN A 249 39.43 -6.21 -3.72
C ASN A 249 40.45 -5.50 -4.64
N GLY A 250 41.19 -4.52 -4.10
CA GLY A 250 42.22 -3.78 -4.85
C GLY A 250 41.70 -2.55 -5.60
N GLY A 251 40.42 -2.20 -5.46
CA GLY A 251 39.80 -1.01 -6.05
C GLY A 251 39.65 0.21 -5.12
N GLY A 252 40.34 0.24 -3.98
CA GLY A 252 40.13 1.27 -2.92
C GLY A 252 40.45 2.71 -3.33
N ASP A 253 41.14 2.89 -4.46
CA ASP A 253 41.42 4.17 -5.11
C ASP A 253 40.23 4.71 -5.91
N LYS A 254 39.29 3.85 -6.31
CA LYS A 254 38.07 4.21 -7.05
C LYS A 254 36.89 4.24 -6.08
N LYS A 255 35.95 5.17 -6.30
CA LYS A 255 34.82 5.38 -5.40
C LYS A 255 33.57 5.81 -6.15
N ILE A 256 32.43 5.24 -5.77
CA ILE A 256 31.09 5.67 -6.20
C ILE A 256 30.54 6.75 -5.27
N GLU A 257 29.52 7.47 -5.71
CA GLU A 257 28.75 8.38 -4.84
C GLU A 257 27.38 7.77 -4.53
N TRP A 258 27.09 7.51 -3.25
CA TRP A 258 25.76 7.03 -2.86
C TRP A 258 24.70 8.08 -3.14
N TYR A 259 23.62 7.67 -3.83
CA TYR A 259 22.43 8.50 -4.02
C TYR A 259 21.80 8.83 -2.66
N ARG A 260 21.34 10.07 -2.52
CA ARG A 260 20.72 10.57 -1.30
C ARG A 260 19.32 11.06 -1.62
N ASN A 261 18.33 10.50 -0.94
CA ASN A 261 17.01 11.09 -0.90
C ASN A 261 16.98 11.99 0.33
N SER A 262 16.98 13.31 0.13
CA SER A 262 17.25 14.32 1.16
C SER A 262 18.67 14.24 1.76
N ASN A 263 18.83 14.43 3.08
CA ASN A 263 20.15 14.45 3.73
C ASN A 263 20.73 13.06 4.00
N ASN A 264 19.94 11.99 3.82
CA ASN A 264 20.33 10.62 4.14
C ASN A 264 20.62 9.78 2.88
N LYS A 265 21.50 8.79 3.01
CA LYS A 265 21.71 7.77 1.97
C LYS A 265 20.38 7.06 1.69
N PHE A 266 20.05 6.87 0.42
CA PHE A 266 18.87 6.08 0.04
C PHE A 266 19.14 4.60 0.29
N GLU A 267 18.28 3.97 1.08
CA GLU A 267 18.29 2.54 1.37
C GLU A 267 16.88 1.99 1.35
N THR A 268 16.73 0.77 0.85
CA THR A 268 15.43 0.11 0.74
C THR A 268 15.59 -1.42 0.69
N ASP A 269 14.46 -2.13 0.71
CA ASP A 269 14.37 -3.58 0.57
C ASP A 269 14.24 -4.01 -0.90
N GLY A 270 14.13 -5.32 -1.15
CA GLY A 270 14.02 -5.85 -2.50
C GLY A 270 12.77 -5.37 -3.24
N GLN A 271 11.64 -5.23 -2.54
CA GLN A 271 10.41 -4.72 -3.14
C GLN A 271 10.56 -3.25 -3.55
N GLY A 272 11.13 -2.42 -2.68
CA GLY A 272 11.31 -0.99 -2.92
C GLY A 272 12.31 -0.68 -4.03
N ILE A 273 13.38 -1.48 -4.17
CA ILE A 273 14.41 -1.22 -5.18
C ILE A 273 13.97 -1.59 -6.60
N MET A 274 13.05 -2.55 -6.75
CA MET A 274 12.66 -3.08 -8.06
C MET A 274 12.07 -2.04 -9.02
N GLN A 275 11.30 -1.07 -8.49
CA GLN A 275 10.76 0.03 -9.29
C GLN A 275 11.86 0.90 -9.92
N TYR A 276 13.07 0.89 -9.34
CA TYR A 276 14.22 1.62 -9.83
C TYR A 276 15.08 0.76 -10.77
N ARG A 277 15.24 -0.55 -10.49
CA ARG A 277 15.96 -1.48 -11.39
C ARG A 277 15.27 -1.60 -12.74
N PHE A 278 13.95 -1.77 -12.73
CA PHE A 278 13.14 -1.99 -13.91
C PHE A 278 12.28 -0.77 -14.25
N MET A 279 12.83 0.44 -14.05
CA MET A 279 12.04 1.67 -14.05
C MET A 279 11.31 1.91 -15.38
N TYR A 280 11.95 1.63 -16.51
CA TYR A 280 11.29 1.73 -17.81
C TYR A 280 10.07 0.82 -17.89
N HIS A 281 10.24 -0.49 -17.65
CA HIS A 281 9.17 -1.47 -17.67
C HIS A 281 8.05 -1.12 -16.66
N PHE A 282 8.44 -0.71 -15.45
CA PHE A 282 7.52 -0.28 -14.42
C PHE A 282 6.62 0.88 -14.88
N LYS A 283 7.21 1.89 -15.55
CA LYS A 283 6.47 3.07 -16.03
C LYS A 283 5.65 2.77 -17.28
N THR A 284 6.22 2.11 -18.28
CA THR A 284 5.63 2.01 -19.62
C THR A 284 4.81 0.74 -19.85
N LYS A 285 5.07 -0.35 -19.10
CA LYS A 285 4.37 -1.63 -19.27
C LYS A 285 3.42 -1.96 -18.14
N LEU A 286 3.71 -1.50 -16.92
CA LEU A 286 2.87 -1.76 -15.74
C LEU A 286 1.96 -0.58 -15.43
N GLN A 287 2.49 0.59 -15.05
CA GLN A 287 1.66 1.75 -14.67
C GLN A 287 0.69 2.15 -15.78
N ALA A 288 1.15 2.16 -17.03
CA ALA A 288 0.32 2.52 -18.18
C ALA A 288 -0.92 1.63 -18.36
N LYS A 289 -0.88 0.37 -17.88
CA LYS A 289 -2.01 -0.57 -18.00
C LYS A 289 -2.98 -0.50 -16.82
N LEU A 290 -2.68 0.29 -15.80
CA LEU A 290 -3.46 0.37 -14.56
C LEU A 290 -4.36 1.61 -14.50
N PHE A 291 -4.42 2.46 -15.52
CA PHE A 291 -5.23 3.68 -15.46
C PHE A 291 -6.73 3.41 -15.37
N ASN A 292 -7.22 2.34 -15.99
CA ASN A 292 -8.63 1.94 -15.82
C ASN A 292 -8.91 1.40 -14.40
N ASP A 293 -7.95 0.69 -13.80
CA ASP A 293 -8.04 0.25 -12.39
C ASP A 293 -7.97 1.45 -11.44
N LEU A 294 -7.13 2.45 -11.75
CA LEU A 294 -7.00 3.70 -11.03
C LEU A 294 -8.30 4.52 -11.03
N LEU A 295 -9.01 4.57 -12.15
CA LEU A 295 -10.32 5.24 -12.24
C LEU A 295 -11.34 4.60 -11.30
N GLY A 296 -11.47 3.27 -11.35
CA GLY A 296 -12.36 2.54 -10.45
C GLY A 296 -11.96 2.68 -8.99
N HIS A 297 -10.66 2.69 -8.71
CA HIS A 297 -10.13 2.95 -7.38
C HIS A 297 -10.48 4.36 -6.89
N ALA A 298 -10.30 5.40 -7.69
CA ALA A 298 -10.65 6.77 -7.32
C ALA A 298 -12.16 6.93 -7.05
N TYR A 299 -12.99 6.18 -7.78
CA TYR A 299 -14.42 6.10 -7.51
C TYR A 299 -14.73 5.44 -6.15
N ILE A 300 -14.13 4.29 -5.86
CA ILE A 300 -14.32 3.57 -4.58
C ILE A 300 -13.84 4.42 -3.40
N ASP A 301 -12.61 4.95 -3.46
CA ASP A 301 -12.00 5.78 -2.40
C ASP A 301 -12.89 6.99 -2.05
N SER A 302 -13.45 7.64 -3.07
CA SER A 302 -14.33 8.79 -2.88
C SER A 302 -15.65 8.49 -2.16
N ASN A 303 -16.05 7.22 -2.14
CA ASN A 303 -17.26 6.72 -1.51
C ASN A 303 -16.97 5.84 -0.29
N LEU A 304 -15.70 5.71 0.13
CA LEU A 304 -15.29 4.81 1.19
C LEU A 304 -15.73 5.27 2.58
N TYR A 305 -15.79 6.57 2.82
CA TYR A 305 -16.09 7.14 4.12
C TYR A 305 -17.40 7.93 4.12
N VAL A 306 -18.24 7.67 5.11
CA VAL A 306 -19.41 8.50 5.44
C VAL A 306 -19.08 9.35 6.66
N ASP A 307 -19.50 10.60 6.59
CA ASP A 307 -19.39 11.54 7.70
C ASP A 307 -20.72 11.62 8.47
N LYS A 308 -20.66 11.53 9.80
CA LYS A 308 -21.82 11.81 10.66
C LYS A 308 -21.52 12.99 11.58
N GLN A 309 -22.44 13.94 11.62
CA GLN A 309 -22.30 15.17 12.37
C GLN A 309 -22.34 14.94 13.89
N ASP A 310 -21.36 15.51 14.58
CA ASP A 310 -21.27 15.61 16.04
C ASP A 310 -20.83 17.03 16.40
N ASN A 311 -21.80 17.90 16.70
CA ASN A 311 -21.57 19.31 17.03
C ASN A 311 -20.83 19.51 18.37
N LYS A 312 -20.53 18.44 19.11
CA LYS A 312 -19.84 18.50 20.41
C LYS A 312 -18.34 18.23 20.32
N SER A 313 -17.81 17.94 19.12
CA SER A 313 -16.40 17.58 18.91
C SER A 313 -15.68 18.58 18.01
N ALA A 314 -14.38 18.81 18.26
CA ALA A 314 -13.43 19.48 17.37
C ALA A 314 -13.58 19.09 15.89
N SER A 315 -13.86 17.81 15.67
CA SER A 315 -13.96 17.22 14.36
C SER A 315 -15.24 17.61 13.61
N ASN A 316 -16.24 18.18 14.30
CA ASN A 316 -17.64 18.33 13.89
C ASN A 316 -18.31 17.05 13.35
N LYS A 317 -17.56 15.96 13.11
CA LYS A 317 -17.97 14.74 12.43
C LYS A 317 -17.14 13.53 12.86
N LYS A 318 -17.75 12.35 12.82
CA LYS A 318 -17.09 11.04 12.93
C LYS A 318 -16.76 10.52 11.53
N ILE A 319 -15.63 9.84 11.39
CA ILE A 319 -15.28 9.09 10.17
C ILE A 319 -15.79 7.68 10.35
N ILE A 320 -16.63 7.24 9.42
CA ILE A 320 -17.24 5.92 9.45
C ILE A 320 -17.04 5.28 8.08
N LEU A 321 -16.65 4.01 8.05
CA LEU A 321 -16.62 3.26 6.80
C LEU A 321 -18.03 3.11 6.23
N ASN A 322 -18.15 3.37 4.94
CA ASN A 322 -19.39 3.26 4.21
C ASN A 322 -19.76 1.78 4.04
N ASN A 323 -20.65 1.27 4.88
CA ASN A 323 -21.09 -0.13 4.83
C ASN A 323 -21.90 -0.50 3.59
N VAL A 324 -22.37 0.49 2.80
CA VAL A 324 -22.99 0.26 1.49
C VAL A 324 -21.98 0.35 0.33
N SER A 325 -20.71 0.64 0.62
CA SER A 325 -19.66 0.62 -0.41
C SER A 325 -19.49 -0.79 -0.97
N LYS A 326 -19.30 -0.87 -2.29
CA LYS A 326 -19.06 -2.12 -2.99
C LYS A 326 -17.80 -2.84 -2.46
N LEU A 327 -16.78 -2.08 -2.06
CA LEU A 327 -15.61 -2.62 -1.37
C LEU A 327 -16.01 -3.45 -0.16
N VAL A 328 -16.82 -2.89 0.75
CA VAL A 328 -17.21 -3.59 1.99
C VAL A 328 -17.91 -4.91 1.68
N SER A 329 -18.88 -4.91 0.76
CA SER A 329 -19.60 -6.13 0.39
C SER A 329 -18.75 -7.16 -0.34
N ASP A 330 -17.77 -6.72 -1.14
CA ASP A 330 -16.89 -7.61 -1.89
C ASP A 330 -15.83 -8.24 -0.98
N ILE A 331 -15.41 -7.56 0.10
CA ILE A 331 -14.43 -8.10 1.07
C ILE A 331 -15.11 -8.93 2.16
N GLN A 332 -16.27 -8.51 2.69
CA GLN A 332 -16.91 -9.16 3.83
C GLN A 332 -18.43 -9.15 3.77
N SER A 333 -19.02 -10.17 4.41
CA SER A 333 -20.46 -10.22 4.71
C SER A 333 -20.73 -10.04 6.21
N ASN A 334 -21.95 -9.62 6.55
CA ASN A 334 -22.39 -9.32 7.92
C ASN A 334 -21.46 -8.35 8.67
N TYR A 335 -20.91 -7.38 7.96
CA TYR A 335 -19.87 -6.47 8.45
C TYR A 335 -20.25 -5.71 9.74
N SER A 336 -21.52 -5.39 9.94
CA SER A 336 -22.01 -4.71 11.16
C SER A 336 -22.08 -5.62 12.40
N GLN A 337 -21.96 -6.94 12.22
CA GLN A 337 -22.08 -7.98 13.24
C GLN A 337 -20.73 -8.72 13.40
N VAL A 338 -19.85 -8.21 14.26
CA VAL A 338 -18.48 -8.71 14.46
C VAL A 338 -18.42 -10.24 14.67
N GLU A 339 -19.34 -10.80 15.45
CA GLU A 339 -19.37 -12.25 15.73
C GLU A 339 -19.74 -13.08 14.48
N ARG A 340 -20.57 -12.54 13.58
CA ARG A 340 -21.10 -13.23 12.39
C ARG A 340 -20.41 -12.84 11.09
N THR A 341 -19.45 -11.93 11.13
CA THR A 341 -18.76 -11.50 9.92
C THR A 341 -17.95 -12.64 9.32
N THR A 342 -18.03 -12.77 7.99
CA THR A 342 -17.29 -13.73 7.17
C THR A 342 -16.50 -12.99 6.11
N SER A 343 -15.33 -13.50 5.78
CA SER A 343 -14.50 -12.95 4.72
C SER A 343 -14.87 -13.59 3.38
N ASN A 344 -14.98 -12.75 2.35
CA ASN A 344 -15.26 -13.16 0.97
C ASN A 344 -13.97 -13.27 0.14
N ILE A 345 -12.85 -12.70 0.63
CA ILE A 345 -11.54 -12.70 -0.03
C ILE A 345 -10.47 -13.29 0.87
N LYS A 346 -9.61 -14.13 0.30
CA LYS A 346 -8.50 -14.79 1.00
C LYS A 346 -7.20 -14.55 0.25
N MET A 347 -6.09 -14.42 0.96
CA MET A 347 -4.76 -14.62 0.40
C MET A 347 -4.37 -16.09 0.56
N VAL A 348 -3.76 -16.67 -0.48
CA VAL A 348 -3.38 -18.09 -0.50
C VAL A 348 -1.92 -18.24 -0.89
N TRP A 349 -1.21 -19.12 -0.17
CA TRP A 349 0.14 -19.55 -0.53
C TRP A 349 0.22 -21.07 -0.54
N ALA A 350 1.09 -21.61 -1.40
CA ALA A 350 1.45 -23.01 -1.44
C ALA A 350 2.90 -23.16 -0.98
N PHE A 351 3.12 -24.01 0.01
CA PHE A 351 4.43 -24.48 0.41
C PHE A 351 4.62 -25.89 -0.16
N SER A 352 5.38 -26.00 -1.24
CA SER A 352 5.69 -27.29 -1.86
C SER A 352 6.94 -27.87 -1.19
N LEU A 353 6.83 -29.11 -0.72
CA LEU A 353 7.94 -29.86 -0.11
C LEU A 353 7.97 -31.31 -0.60
N ASP A 354 9.16 -31.90 -0.59
CA ASP A 354 9.35 -33.34 -0.84
C ASP A 354 8.48 -34.17 0.14
N GLN A 355 7.69 -35.10 -0.41
CA GLN A 355 6.83 -35.98 0.36
C GLN A 355 7.58 -36.77 1.46
N GLN A 356 8.88 -37.04 1.28
CA GLN A 356 9.73 -37.72 2.27
C GLN A 356 9.99 -36.88 3.52
N ARG A 357 9.85 -35.55 3.44
CA ARG A 357 10.14 -34.60 4.55
C ARG A 357 8.90 -34.18 5.34
N ILE A 358 7.73 -34.73 5.03
CA ILE A 358 6.46 -34.42 5.71
C ILE A 358 6.55 -34.58 7.24
N THR A 359 7.15 -35.66 7.73
CA THR A 359 7.27 -35.92 9.18
C THR A 359 8.07 -34.82 9.88
N GLU A 360 9.20 -34.41 9.29
CA GLU A 360 10.06 -33.35 9.82
C GLU A 360 9.31 -32.01 9.93
N VAL A 361 8.51 -31.67 8.90
CA VAL A 361 7.69 -30.45 8.92
C VAL A 361 6.59 -30.53 9.96
N ASN A 362 5.85 -31.64 10.00
CA ASN A 362 4.74 -31.84 10.93
C ASN A 362 5.19 -31.72 12.38
N ASP A 363 6.34 -32.30 12.72
CA ASP A 363 6.92 -32.24 14.06
C ASP A 363 7.23 -30.79 14.50
N LYS A 364 7.58 -29.91 13.55
CA LYS A 364 7.85 -28.48 13.82
C LYS A 364 6.61 -27.63 13.94
N ILE A 365 5.55 -27.93 13.19
CA ILE A 365 4.34 -27.09 13.13
C ILE A 365 3.25 -27.55 14.09
N GLN A 366 3.31 -28.77 14.64
CA GLN A 366 2.26 -29.34 15.48
C GLN A 366 1.90 -28.47 16.70
N ASP A 367 2.84 -27.71 17.27
CA ASP A 367 2.59 -26.82 18.40
C ASP A 367 1.88 -25.52 18.00
N TYR A 368 1.85 -25.22 16.70
CA TYR A 368 1.31 -23.98 16.15
C TYR A 368 -0.06 -24.14 15.51
N ILE A 369 -0.43 -25.36 15.09
CA ILE A 369 -1.68 -25.64 14.37
C ILE A 369 -2.52 -26.71 15.07
N TYR A 370 -3.84 -26.55 15.01
CA TYR A 370 -4.81 -27.59 15.34
C TYR A 370 -4.95 -28.58 14.17
N SER A 371 -5.59 -29.72 14.43
CA SER A 371 -5.80 -30.77 13.42
C SER A 371 -6.69 -30.32 12.25
N ASP A 372 -7.51 -29.29 12.43
CA ASP A 372 -8.31 -28.66 11.38
C ASP A 372 -7.53 -27.62 10.56
N GLY A 373 -6.26 -27.39 10.89
CA GLY A 373 -5.36 -26.43 10.25
C GLY A 373 -5.39 -25.02 10.86
N SER A 374 -6.31 -24.73 11.78
CA SER A 374 -6.39 -23.40 12.41
C SER A 374 -5.25 -23.14 13.40
N LEU A 375 -4.86 -21.89 13.60
CA LEU A 375 -3.73 -21.53 14.48
C LEU A 375 -4.06 -21.66 15.98
N LYS A 376 -3.14 -22.23 16.77
CA LYS A 376 -3.27 -22.50 18.22
C LYS A 376 -3.16 -21.27 19.12
N ASP A 377 -2.14 -20.43 18.92
CA ASP A 377 -1.72 -19.40 19.88
C ASP A 377 -2.48 -18.07 19.72
N LYS A 378 -3.48 -17.78 20.57
CA LYS A 378 -4.30 -16.54 20.52
C LYS A 378 -3.53 -15.21 20.46
N ASP A 379 -2.37 -15.13 21.11
CA ASP A 379 -1.64 -13.88 21.29
C ASP A 379 -0.56 -13.67 20.22
N ASN A 380 -0.14 -14.73 19.52
CA ASN A 380 0.90 -14.69 18.48
C ASN A 380 0.55 -15.45 17.19
N LYS A 381 -0.75 -15.44 16.79
CA LYS A 381 -1.28 -16.04 15.54
C LYS A 381 -0.79 -15.34 14.28
N THR A 382 0.38 -15.72 13.77
CA THR A 382 0.80 -15.30 12.43
C THR A 382 1.13 -16.51 11.57
N LEU A 383 0.57 -16.55 10.35
CA LEU A 383 0.95 -17.53 9.34
C LEU A 383 2.42 -17.38 8.97
N LYS A 384 2.94 -16.14 8.98
CA LYS A 384 4.37 -15.88 8.76
C LYS A 384 5.26 -16.64 9.75
N LYS A 385 4.88 -16.68 11.03
CA LYS A 385 5.63 -17.43 12.05
C LYS A 385 5.62 -18.92 11.76
N VAL A 386 4.47 -19.50 11.39
CA VAL A 386 4.38 -20.92 11.02
C VAL A 386 5.28 -21.20 9.81
N PHE A 387 5.22 -20.37 8.79
CA PHE A 387 6.05 -20.47 7.60
C PHE A 387 7.56 -20.40 7.94
N ASP A 388 7.96 -19.48 8.81
CA ASP A 388 9.35 -19.36 9.26
C ASP A 388 9.80 -20.55 10.10
N GLN A 389 8.92 -21.13 10.91
CA GLN A 389 9.22 -22.38 11.63
C GLN A 389 9.51 -23.53 10.65
N ILE A 390 8.75 -23.66 9.56
CA ILE A 390 9.07 -24.64 8.52
C ILE A 390 10.47 -24.36 7.96
N LYS A 391 10.80 -23.11 7.62
CA LYS A 391 12.13 -22.76 7.07
C LYS A 391 13.30 -23.10 8.01
N THR A 392 13.11 -23.16 9.33
CA THR A 392 14.18 -23.55 10.28
C THR A 392 14.68 -24.99 10.08
N THR A 393 13.89 -25.84 9.42
CA THR A 393 14.28 -27.22 9.02
C THR A 393 15.22 -27.25 7.81
N LYS A 394 15.61 -26.09 7.28
CA LYS A 394 16.33 -25.97 6.00
C LYS A 394 15.54 -26.60 4.84
N ILE A 395 14.21 -26.67 4.95
CA ILE A 395 13.30 -26.95 3.83
C ILE A 395 13.00 -25.61 3.17
N ASN A 396 13.39 -25.51 1.90
CA ASN A 396 12.97 -24.40 1.06
C ASN A 396 11.59 -24.70 0.50
N ASN A 397 10.77 -23.66 0.33
CA ASN A 397 9.54 -23.80 -0.41
C ASN A 397 9.87 -23.97 -1.89
N GLU A 398 9.57 -25.14 -2.46
CA GLU A 398 9.85 -25.43 -3.88
C GLU A 398 8.78 -24.90 -4.83
N SER A 399 7.70 -24.31 -4.29
CA SER A 399 6.66 -23.68 -5.09
C SER A 399 7.26 -22.68 -6.08
N LYS A 400 6.84 -22.78 -7.34
CA LYS A 400 7.23 -21.86 -8.42
C LYS A 400 6.41 -20.56 -8.40
N GLN A 401 5.51 -20.40 -7.43
CA GLN A 401 4.75 -19.16 -7.28
C GLN A 401 5.58 -18.10 -6.54
N GLY A 402 5.34 -16.83 -6.88
CA GLY A 402 6.12 -15.71 -6.39
C GLY A 402 5.98 -15.43 -4.89
N THR A 403 6.52 -14.31 -4.45
CA THR A 403 6.40 -13.85 -3.06
C THR A 403 5.41 -12.71 -2.93
N ASP A 404 4.59 -12.72 -1.89
CA ASP A 404 3.70 -11.61 -1.62
C ASP A 404 4.45 -10.40 -1.06
N SER A 405 3.97 -9.21 -1.38
CA SER A 405 4.59 -7.93 -1.04
C SER A 405 4.18 -7.39 0.35
N LEU A 406 3.40 -8.14 1.13
CA LEU A 406 2.87 -7.68 2.43
C LEU A 406 3.58 -8.38 3.59
N LEU A 407 3.65 -9.71 3.52
CA LEU A 407 4.19 -10.61 4.54
C LEU A 407 5.51 -11.26 4.12
N SER A 408 5.94 -11.09 2.86
CA SER A 408 7.14 -11.72 2.32
C SER A 408 7.13 -13.26 2.44
N ILE A 409 5.98 -13.87 2.17
CA ILE A 409 5.81 -15.33 2.14
C ILE A 409 5.87 -15.77 0.68
N SER A 410 6.78 -16.70 0.36
CA SER A 410 6.91 -17.27 -0.98
C SER A 410 5.84 -18.32 -1.25
N GLY A 411 5.60 -18.62 -2.54
CA GLY A 411 4.53 -19.51 -2.97
C GLY A 411 3.16 -18.84 -3.06
N PHE A 412 3.13 -17.52 -3.19
CA PHE A 412 1.91 -16.71 -3.22
C PHE A 412 1.09 -17.00 -4.47
N ASN A 413 -0.08 -17.59 -4.26
CA ASN A 413 -1.05 -17.92 -5.29
C ASN A 413 -2.03 -16.77 -5.57
N GLY A 414 -1.97 -15.71 -4.77
CA GLY A 414 -2.74 -14.49 -4.94
C GLY A 414 -3.94 -14.34 -4.00
N PHE A 415 -4.70 -13.27 -4.24
CA PHE A 415 -6.03 -13.07 -3.69
C PHE A 415 -7.05 -13.93 -4.44
N VAL A 416 -7.94 -14.57 -3.69
CA VAL A 416 -8.99 -15.44 -4.21
C VAL A 416 -10.31 -15.11 -3.54
N LYS A 417 -11.43 -15.43 -4.20
CA LYS A 417 -12.75 -15.44 -3.57
C LYS A 417 -13.41 -16.80 -3.69
N ASN A 418 -14.34 -17.07 -2.79
CA ASN A 418 -15.17 -18.27 -2.87
C ASN A 418 -16.05 -18.22 -4.13
N LYS A 419 -16.13 -19.35 -4.84
CA LYS A 419 -17.03 -19.57 -5.98
C LYS A 419 -17.51 -21.00 -5.98
N ASP A 420 -18.83 -21.17 -5.94
CA ASP A 420 -19.48 -22.48 -5.83
C ASP A 420 -18.89 -23.30 -4.66
N ASN A 421 -18.33 -24.47 -4.94
CA ASN A 421 -17.68 -25.35 -3.96
C ASN A 421 -16.14 -25.17 -3.87
N GLY A 422 -15.58 -24.15 -4.53
CA GLY A 422 -14.15 -23.89 -4.61
C GLY A 422 -13.83 -22.40 -4.49
N ILE A 423 -12.74 -22.00 -5.14
CA ILE A 423 -12.26 -20.63 -5.18
C ILE A 423 -11.86 -20.24 -6.60
N GLU A 424 -11.95 -18.95 -6.91
CA GLU A 424 -11.39 -18.38 -8.14
C GLU A 424 -10.38 -17.27 -7.82
N SER A 425 -9.39 -17.14 -8.72
CA SER A 425 -8.36 -16.13 -8.61
C SER A 425 -8.91 -14.72 -8.89
N LEU A 426 -8.55 -13.77 -8.05
CA LEU A 426 -8.72 -12.33 -8.27
C LEU A 426 -7.39 -11.66 -8.69
N SER A 427 -6.29 -12.36 -8.45
CA SER A 427 -4.92 -11.98 -8.80
C SER A 427 -4.03 -13.21 -8.70
N GLY A 428 -2.96 -13.30 -9.50
CA GLY A 428 -2.07 -14.46 -9.49
C GLY A 428 -2.67 -15.67 -10.20
N ASP A 429 -1.87 -16.75 -10.30
CA ASP A 429 -2.15 -17.87 -11.21
C ASP A 429 -2.96 -19.01 -10.57
N LEU A 430 -3.15 -19.01 -9.25
CA LEU A 430 -3.86 -20.05 -8.49
C LEU A 430 -3.50 -21.51 -8.90
N LYS A 431 -2.21 -21.82 -8.81
CA LYS A 431 -1.58 -23.10 -9.12
C LYS A 431 -1.60 -24.04 -7.91
N ILE A 432 -2.82 -24.39 -7.48
CA ILE A 432 -3.07 -25.44 -6.48
C ILE A 432 -4.14 -26.39 -7.00
N THR A 433 -4.17 -27.61 -6.47
CA THR A 433 -5.12 -28.65 -6.90
C THR A 433 -6.56 -28.36 -6.51
N ASP A 434 -7.52 -28.97 -7.20
CA ASP A 434 -8.95 -28.71 -6.96
C ASP A 434 -9.42 -29.13 -5.57
N ASP A 435 -8.82 -30.17 -4.99
CA ASP A 435 -9.11 -30.57 -3.60
C ASP A 435 -8.59 -29.55 -2.60
N ALA A 436 -7.41 -28.95 -2.86
CA ALA A 436 -6.94 -27.81 -2.10
C ALA A 436 -7.89 -26.60 -2.25
N LYS A 437 -8.35 -26.27 -3.47
CA LYS A 437 -9.32 -25.18 -3.70
C LYS A 437 -10.61 -25.37 -2.90
N LYS A 438 -11.16 -26.59 -2.87
CA LYS A 438 -12.35 -26.94 -2.07
C LYS A 438 -12.08 -26.80 -0.57
N ALA A 439 -10.88 -27.14 -0.10
CA ALA A 439 -10.51 -26.97 1.30
C ALA A 439 -10.38 -25.48 1.67
N VAL A 440 -9.71 -24.68 0.82
CA VAL A 440 -9.58 -23.23 1.01
C VAL A 440 -10.94 -22.55 1.08
N ALA A 441 -11.90 -22.95 0.25
CA ALA A 441 -13.25 -22.36 0.22
C ALA A 441 -13.98 -22.44 1.58
N LYS A 442 -13.75 -23.50 2.36
CA LYS A 442 -14.44 -23.78 3.64
C LYS A 442 -13.89 -23.02 4.84
N VAL A 443 -12.71 -22.42 4.71
CA VAL A 443 -11.98 -21.82 5.83
C VAL A 443 -12.32 -20.33 5.98
N ASN A 444 -12.53 -19.88 7.21
CA ASN A 444 -12.77 -18.47 7.56
C ASN A 444 -11.86 -17.97 8.70
N VAL A 445 -10.84 -18.74 9.07
CA VAL A 445 -9.82 -18.34 10.05
C VAL A 445 -8.43 -18.51 9.43
N PRO A 446 -7.40 -17.75 9.86
CA PRO A 446 -6.03 -18.00 9.42
C PRO A 446 -5.65 -19.48 9.65
N SER A 447 -5.23 -20.17 8.60
CA SER A 447 -5.05 -21.62 8.62
C SER A 447 -3.90 -22.12 7.75
N LEU A 448 -3.32 -23.26 8.13
CA LEU A 448 -2.43 -24.08 7.34
C LEU A 448 -3.10 -25.42 7.04
N LEU A 449 -3.44 -25.66 5.78
CA LEU A 449 -4.16 -26.85 5.33
C LEU A 449 -3.16 -27.91 4.86
N THR A 450 -3.25 -29.11 5.43
CA THR A 450 -2.27 -30.19 5.22
C THR A 450 -2.90 -31.52 4.78
N ASN A 451 -4.21 -31.57 4.48
CA ASN A 451 -4.91 -32.81 4.11
C ASN A 451 -4.62 -34.00 5.06
N ASN A 452 -4.96 -33.84 6.34
CA ASN A 452 -4.65 -34.81 7.41
C ASN A 452 -3.14 -35.10 7.53
N ASN A 453 -2.31 -34.05 7.51
CA ASN A 453 -0.85 -34.12 7.65
C ASN A 453 -0.12 -34.89 6.53
N LYS A 454 -0.79 -35.12 5.39
CA LYS A 454 -0.21 -35.79 4.21
C LYS A 454 0.16 -34.83 3.07
N GLY A 455 -0.25 -33.58 3.17
CA GLY A 455 -0.19 -32.58 2.10
C GLY A 455 -1.23 -32.84 0.99
N PHE A 456 -1.49 -31.79 0.22
CA PHE A 456 -2.23 -31.90 -1.03
C PHE A 456 -1.27 -32.30 -2.17
N ASN A 457 -1.80 -32.85 -3.27
CA ASN A 457 -0.98 -33.09 -4.44
C ASN A 457 -0.40 -31.76 -4.97
N SER A 458 0.88 -31.77 -5.37
CA SER A 458 1.59 -30.62 -5.93
C SER A 458 1.70 -30.70 -7.45
N GLU A 459 1.92 -29.56 -8.12
CA GLU A 459 2.33 -29.50 -9.53
C GLU A 459 3.79 -29.99 -9.72
N ILE A 460 4.56 -30.07 -8.64
CA ILE A 460 5.95 -30.54 -8.65
C ILE A 460 5.97 -32.04 -8.34
N SER A 461 6.58 -32.81 -9.24
CA SER A 461 6.67 -34.27 -9.10
C SER A 461 7.36 -34.66 -7.78
N ASN A 462 6.79 -35.64 -7.07
CA ASN A 462 7.23 -36.13 -5.76
C ASN A 462 7.05 -35.15 -4.58
N ASN A 463 6.47 -33.97 -4.81
CA ASN A 463 6.16 -33.03 -3.75
C ASN A 463 4.69 -33.07 -3.35
N VAL A 464 4.43 -32.55 -2.16
CA VAL A 464 3.10 -32.21 -1.66
C VAL A 464 3.03 -30.73 -1.30
N ASP A 465 1.83 -30.17 -1.40
CA ASP A 465 1.57 -28.77 -1.06
C ASP A 465 0.91 -28.66 0.31
N TYR A 466 1.48 -27.80 1.15
CA TYR A 466 0.86 -27.27 2.36
C TYR A 466 0.30 -25.89 2.03
N VAL A 467 -0.99 -25.67 2.25
CA VAL A 467 -1.67 -24.48 1.76
C VAL A 467 -1.97 -23.52 2.91
N PHE A 468 -1.32 -22.36 2.89
CA PHE A 468 -1.56 -21.27 3.83
C PHE A 468 -2.72 -20.43 3.35
N VAL A 469 -3.68 -20.15 4.23
CA VAL A 469 -4.89 -19.39 3.92
C VAL A 469 -5.07 -18.28 4.93
N LEU A 470 -5.09 -17.04 4.44
CA LEU A 470 -5.35 -15.85 5.23
C LEU A 470 -6.64 -15.16 4.74
N PRO A 471 -7.78 -15.39 5.41
CA PRO A 471 -8.99 -14.63 5.13
C PRO A 471 -8.81 -13.16 5.52
N ILE A 472 -9.30 -12.25 4.68
CA ILE A 472 -9.13 -10.81 4.85
C ILE A 472 -10.36 -10.18 5.48
N TYR A 473 -10.17 -9.50 6.61
CA TYR A 473 -11.22 -8.81 7.35
C TYR A 473 -10.88 -7.32 7.45
N LEU A 474 -11.81 -6.43 7.09
CA LEU A 474 -11.68 -4.98 7.27
C LEU A 474 -11.56 -4.61 8.76
N ASN A 475 -12.08 -5.45 9.65
CA ASN A 475 -11.87 -5.32 11.09
C ASN A 475 -10.38 -5.34 11.47
N ASP A 476 -9.55 -6.16 10.82
CA ASP A 476 -8.10 -6.18 11.03
C ASP A 476 -7.41 -5.00 10.33
N LEU A 477 -7.83 -4.71 9.10
CA LEU A 477 -7.26 -3.62 8.28
C LEU A 477 -7.46 -2.24 8.93
N PHE A 478 -8.65 -1.96 9.45
CA PHE A 478 -9.00 -0.68 10.07
C PHE A 478 -8.91 -0.72 11.61
N SER A 479 -8.26 -1.74 12.16
CA SER A 479 -7.98 -1.79 13.59
C SER A 479 -7.10 -0.62 14.01
N ALA A 480 -7.50 0.05 15.10
CA ALA A 480 -6.79 1.19 15.69
C ALA A 480 -6.15 0.84 17.04
N ASN A 481 -5.94 -0.46 17.33
CA ASN A 481 -5.49 -0.98 18.63
C ASN A 481 -4.16 -0.38 19.13
N ASP A 482 -3.27 0.00 18.21
CA ASP A 482 -1.96 0.60 18.51
C ASP A 482 -2.08 2.01 19.11
N VAL A 483 -3.16 2.72 18.80
CA VAL A 483 -3.46 4.08 19.26
C VAL A 483 -4.60 4.13 20.30
N GLN A 484 -4.87 3.00 20.97
CA GLN A 484 -5.80 2.90 22.11
C GLN A 484 -5.05 2.80 23.45
N ILE A 485 -5.78 2.92 24.56
CA ILE A 485 -5.21 2.89 25.92
C ILE A 485 -4.82 1.45 26.28
N LYS A 486 -3.54 1.26 26.58
CA LYS A 486 -2.96 -0.02 27.02
C LYS A 486 -2.65 0.03 28.51
N LYS A 487 -2.81 -1.08 29.23
CA LYS A 487 -2.28 -1.22 30.59
C LYS A 487 -0.80 -1.53 30.49
N THR A 488 0.03 -0.82 31.24
CA THR A 488 1.44 -1.20 31.37
C THR A 488 1.55 -2.35 32.37
N SER A 489 2.00 -3.52 31.92
CA SER A 489 2.39 -4.60 32.82
C SER A 489 3.76 -4.27 33.41
N THR A 490 3.85 -3.92 34.69
CA THR A 490 5.13 -3.97 35.40
C THR A 490 5.51 -5.44 35.59
N SER A 491 6.39 -5.96 34.74
CA SER A 491 7.13 -7.19 35.03
C SER A 491 8.06 -6.89 36.21
N GLY A 492 7.60 -7.18 37.42
CA GLY A 492 8.43 -7.13 38.62
C GLY A 492 9.50 -8.21 38.55
N SER A 493 10.74 -7.82 38.26
CA SER A 493 11.91 -8.56 38.69
C SER A 493 11.88 -8.67 40.23
N GLY A 494 12.01 -9.89 40.73
CA GLY A 494 11.59 -10.28 42.08
C GLY A 494 12.20 -9.51 43.25
N SER A 495 11.40 -9.39 44.30
CA SER A 495 11.76 -9.70 45.69
C SER A 495 10.49 -9.56 46.53
N GLY A 496 10.25 -10.54 47.40
CA GLY A 496 8.99 -10.73 48.11
C GLY A 496 8.53 -9.52 48.92
N ASN A 497 7.35 -9.02 48.58
CA ASN A 497 6.36 -8.63 49.57
C ASN A 497 4.99 -8.58 48.88
N ILE A 498 4.06 -9.39 49.37
CA ILE A 498 2.66 -9.39 48.94
C ILE A 498 2.02 -8.13 49.53
N GLY A 499 2.15 -7.02 48.81
CA GLY A 499 1.35 -5.83 48.97
C GLY A 499 0.36 -5.74 47.82
N THR A 500 -0.93 -5.69 48.13
CA THR A 500 -2.07 -5.55 47.21
C THR A 500 -2.14 -4.15 46.57
N GLY A 501 -1.06 -3.72 45.91
CA GLY A 501 -1.00 -2.48 45.13
C GLY A 501 -0.93 -2.82 43.65
N GLN A 502 -2.07 -3.08 43.01
CA GLN A 502 -2.09 -3.08 41.54
C GLN A 502 -1.72 -1.68 41.06
N SER A 503 -0.58 -1.54 40.36
CA SER A 503 -0.30 -0.31 39.63
C SER A 503 -1.37 -0.11 38.54
N ASN A 504 -2.06 1.03 38.60
CA ASN A 504 -3.05 1.50 37.63
C ASN A 504 -2.40 2.40 36.57
N ASP A 505 -1.20 2.04 36.13
CA ASP A 505 -0.51 2.79 35.08
C ASP A 505 -0.99 2.34 33.69
N TYR A 506 -1.43 3.32 32.92
CA TYR A 506 -1.89 3.15 31.54
C TYR A 506 -0.98 3.93 30.58
N GLU A 507 -1.01 3.55 29.32
CA GLU A 507 -0.25 4.19 28.25
C GLU A 507 -1.16 4.48 27.05
N LEU A 508 -0.92 5.61 26.39
CA LEU A 508 -1.52 5.96 25.12
C LEU A 508 -0.42 6.49 24.19
N SER A 509 -0.19 5.81 23.07
CA SER A 509 0.74 6.27 22.04
C SER A 509 0.07 7.33 21.17
N ILE A 510 0.68 8.52 21.07
CA ILE A 510 0.17 9.65 20.26
C ILE A 510 1.29 10.31 19.45
N ALA A 511 0.96 10.79 18.26
CA ALA A 511 1.88 11.62 17.48
C ALA A 511 2.13 12.95 18.20
N GLN A 512 3.38 13.44 18.14
CA GLN A 512 3.71 14.78 18.67
C GLN A 512 2.95 15.86 17.89
N ASN A 513 2.67 16.98 18.56
CA ASN A 513 2.00 18.15 17.99
C ASN A 513 0.68 17.80 17.26
N THR A 514 -0.02 16.80 17.78
CA THR A 514 -1.27 16.29 17.24
C THR A 514 -2.30 16.17 18.36
N TRP A 515 -3.46 16.81 18.17
CA TRP A 515 -4.60 16.72 19.05
C TRP A 515 -5.29 15.37 18.91
N VAL A 516 -5.50 14.70 20.04
CA VAL A 516 -6.19 13.41 20.13
C VAL A 516 -7.43 13.55 21.00
N ASN A 517 -8.59 13.12 20.49
CA ASN A 517 -9.82 13.04 21.27
C ASN A 517 -9.76 11.87 22.27
N LEU A 518 -9.67 12.16 23.56
CA LEU A 518 -9.59 11.15 24.61
C LEU A 518 -10.90 10.39 24.80
N ASN A 519 -12.04 10.99 24.43
CA ASN A 519 -13.34 10.34 24.55
C ASN A 519 -13.56 9.20 23.56
N ASP A 520 -12.76 9.14 22.48
CA ASP A 520 -12.78 8.05 21.50
C ASP A 520 -11.82 6.92 21.84
N LYS A 521 -11.02 7.11 22.90
CA LYS A 521 -10.01 6.16 23.36
C LYS A 521 -10.56 5.22 24.43
N TYR A 522 -10.25 3.95 24.28
CA TYR A 522 -10.72 2.89 25.15
C TYR A 522 -9.60 1.92 25.50
N SER A 523 -9.86 0.98 26.40
CA SER A 523 -8.94 -0.09 26.75
C SER A 523 -9.56 -1.46 26.49
N LEU A 524 -8.73 -2.40 26.04
CA LEU A 524 -9.14 -3.75 25.62
C LEU A 524 -8.99 -4.81 26.74
N ILE A 525 -8.74 -4.38 27.98
CA ILE A 525 -8.44 -5.31 29.09
C ILE A 525 -9.67 -6.13 29.49
N GLU A 526 -10.84 -5.50 29.55
CA GLU A 526 -12.08 -6.11 30.04
C GLU A 526 -13.23 -5.88 29.07
N ARG A 527 -14.04 -6.91 28.81
CA ARG A 527 -15.31 -6.77 28.06
C ARG A 527 -16.32 -6.00 28.92
N TYR A 528 -17.15 -5.17 28.31
CA TYR A 528 -18.31 -4.55 28.97
C TYR A 528 -17.99 -3.58 30.12
N PHE A 529 -17.03 -2.66 29.97
CA PHE A 529 -16.86 -1.61 30.98
C PHE A 529 -18.12 -0.75 31.13
N ASN A 530 -18.30 -0.17 32.32
CA ASN A 530 -19.36 0.81 32.57
C ASN A 530 -19.17 1.99 31.61
N ASN A 531 -20.25 2.43 30.94
CA ASN A 531 -20.19 3.58 30.05
C ASN A 531 -19.89 4.84 30.87
N MET A 532 -18.61 5.16 31.04
CA MET A 532 -18.13 6.25 31.86
C MET A 532 -17.72 7.41 30.95
N SER A 533 -18.27 8.59 31.22
CA SER A 533 -17.80 9.82 30.59
C SER A 533 -16.58 10.37 31.32
N ILE A 534 -15.71 11.07 30.59
CA ILE A 534 -14.58 11.77 31.19
C ILE A 534 -15.11 13.04 31.87
N LYS A 535 -14.95 13.13 33.19
CA LYS A 535 -15.33 14.31 33.98
C LYS A 535 -14.24 15.38 33.95
N LYS A 536 -12.97 14.98 34.04
CA LYS A 536 -11.83 15.91 34.11
C LYS A 536 -10.55 15.26 33.57
N VAL A 537 -9.68 16.08 32.97
CA VAL A 537 -8.31 15.68 32.62
C VAL A 537 -7.32 16.72 33.15
N GLU A 538 -6.25 16.27 33.77
CA GLU A 538 -5.20 17.13 34.36
C GLU A 538 -3.82 16.67 33.92
N SER A 539 -2.93 17.61 33.61
CA SER A 539 -1.52 17.30 33.36
C SER A 539 -0.80 17.04 34.67
N LYS A 540 -0.03 15.95 34.75
CA LYS A 540 0.84 15.64 35.89
C LYS A 540 2.26 16.18 35.70
N ASN A 541 2.67 16.45 34.46
CA ASN A 541 4.02 16.86 34.10
C ASN A 541 4.08 18.35 33.69
N GLY A 542 3.25 19.21 34.28
CA GLY A 542 3.23 20.64 33.96
C GLY A 542 2.91 20.91 32.49
N ASP A 543 3.76 21.70 31.83
CA ASP A 543 3.55 22.24 30.48
C ASP A 543 3.88 21.28 29.33
N ASP A 544 4.28 20.02 29.56
CA ASP A 544 4.64 19.10 28.48
C ASP A 544 3.44 18.62 27.64
N VAL A 545 2.24 18.77 28.19
CA VAL A 545 0.96 18.42 27.54
C VAL A 545 0.08 19.64 27.45
N LEU A 546 -0.57 19.83 26.30
CA LEU A 546 -1.68 20.76 26.16
C LEU A 546 -2.99 19.98 26.28
N LEU A 547 -3.94 20.55 27.02
CA LEU A 547 -5.28 20.01 27.22
C LEU A 547 -6.30 21.02 26.69
N ALA A 548 -7.35 20.52 26.04
CA ALA A 548 -8.50 21.30 25.63
C ALA A 548 -9.79 20.58 26.01
N ASN A 549 -10.83 21.36 26.32
CA ASN A 549 -12.15 20.84 26.67
C ASN A 549 -13.25 21.71 26.05
N LYS A 550 -14.28 21.05 25.51
CA LYS A 550 -15.50 21.67 25.03
C LYS A 550 -16.62 20.63 25.00
N ASP A 551 -17.79 21.00 25.49
CA ASP A 551 -19.01 20.18 25.43
C ASP A 551 -18.78 18.71 25.86
N ASP A 552 -18.09 18.54 27.00
CA ASP A 552 -17.71 17.25 27.61
C ASP A 552 -16.74 16.38 26.79
N LYS A 553 -16.09 16.94 25.77
CA LYS A 553 -15.00 16.31 25.03
C LYS A 553 -13.65 16.85 25.47
N TRP A 554 -12.73 15.94 25.75
CA TRP A 554 -11.38 16.23 26.20
C TRP A 554 -10.37 15.84 25.12
N TYR A 555 -9.45 16.75 24.86
CA TYR A 555 -8.35 16.55 23.93
C TYR A 555 -7.02 16.69 24.66
N ALA A 556 -6.05 15.89 24.23
CA ALA A 556 -4.67 16.00 24.68
C ALA A 556 -3.72 16.13 23.49
N LEU A 557 -2.64 16.87 23.68
CA LEU A 557 -1.54 17.02 22.73
C LEU A 557 -0.21 16.94 23.48
N LEU A 558 0.68 16.06 23.02
CA LEU A 558 2.08 16.01 23.45
C LEU A 558 2.88 17.03 22.64
N LYS A 559 3.56 17.97 23.31
CA LYS A 559 4.33 19.02 22.63
C LYS A 559 5.50 18.45 21.82
N ASN A 560 5.98 19.22 20.85
CA ASN A 560 7.19 18.88 20.09
C ASN A 560 8.38 18.65 21.04
N ASN A 561 9.26 17.72 20.67
CA ASN A 561 10.48 17.34 21.41
C ASN A 561 10.24 16.69 22.79
N LYS A 562 9.04 16.17 23.04
CA LYS A 562 8.72 15.43 24.27
C LYS A 562 8.40 13.99 23.95
N ASP A 563 9.15 13.05 24.51
CA ASP A 563 8.96 11.63 24.23
C ASP A 563 7.87 11.00 25.09
N SER A 564 7.61 11.58 26.26
CA SER A 564 6.48 11.17 27.10
C SER A 564 6.02 12.26 28.07
N ALA A 565 4.77 12.16 28.51
CA ALA A 565 4.22 12.96 29.60
C ALA A 565 3.03 12.24 30.25
N LYS A 566 2.65 12.58 31.48
CA LYS A 566 1.51 11.94 32.18
C LYS A 566 0.32 12.88 32.29
N ILE A 567 -0.86 12.31 32.12
CA ILE A 567 -2.15 12.93 32.41
C ILE A 567 -2.91 12.08 33.43
N GLN A 568 -3.76 12.71 34.22
CA GLN A 568 -4.75 12.04 35.07
C GLN A 568 -6.13 12.27 34.48
N ILE A 569 -6.88 11.18 34.28
CA ILE A 569 -8.26 11.20 33.79
C ILE A 569 -9.16 10.81 34.96
N THR A 570 -10.11 11.67 35.30
CA THR A 570 -11.18 11.40 36.26
C THR A 570 -12.46 11.09 35.51
N TYR A 571 -13.08 9.94 35.79
CA TYR A 571 -14.31 9.48 35.17
C TYR A 571 -15.55 9.90 35.98
N SER A 572 -16.73 9.74 35.37
CA SER A 572 -18.03 10.10 35.96
C SER A 572 -18.36 9.36 37.26
N ASP A 573 -17.82 8.17 37.47
CA ASP A 573 -17.96 7.37 38.69
C ASP A 573 -16.98 7.77 39.81
N GLY A 574 -16.13 8.77 39.57
CA GLY A 574 -15.10 9.23 40.51
C GLY A 574 -13.79 8.44 40.43
N SER A 575 -13.70 7.40 39.60
CA SER A 575 -12.46 6.66 39.39
C SER A 575 -11.42 7.52 38.66
N ASN A 576 -10.15 7.28 38.98
CA ASN A 576 -9.01 8.00 38.41
C ASN A 576 -8.07 7.03 37.70
N LYS A 577 -7.61 7.39 36.49
CA LYS A 577 -6.57 6.66 35.76
C LYS A 577 -5.43 7.61 35.38
N THR A 578 -4.21 7.18 35.65
CA THR A 578 -3.01 7.88 35.18
C THR A 578 -2.61 7.28 33.84
N VAL A 579 -2.57 8.10 32.79
CA VAL A 579 -2.19 7.70 31.44
C VAL A 579 -0.88 8.39 31.06
N SER A 580 0.12 7.60 30.71
CA SER A 580 1.37 8.07 30.11
C SER A 580 1.16 8.23 28.61
N LEU A 581 1.13 9.47 28.14
CA LEU A 581 1.19 9.80 26.72
C LEU A 581 2.61 9.54 26.23
N LYS A 582 2.80 8.62 25.27
CA LYS A 582 4.11 8.35 24.67
C LYS A 582 4.13 8.73 23.20
N LYS A 583 5.27 9.22 22.74
CA LYS A 583 5.50 9.52 21.33
C LYS A 583 5.29 8.26 20.48
N LEU A 584 4.38 8.34 19.52
CA LEU A 584 4.24 7.35 18.45
C LEU A 584 5.21 7.72 17.32
N GLU A 585 6.24 6.90 17.13
CA GLU A 585 7.10 6.98 15.96
C GLU A 585 6.37 6.46 14.72
N GLU A 586 6.55 7.11 13.57
CA GLU A 586 5.85 6.76 12.33
C GLU A 586 6.09 5.29 11.93
N LYS A 587 7.32 4.79 12.11
CA LYS A 587 7.67 3.38 11.84
C LYS A 587 6.90 2.36 12.69
N ASN A 588 6.35 2.79 13.84
CA ASN A 588 5.61 1.94 14.76
C ASN A 588 4.09 2.07 14.59
N LYS A 589 3.63 2.99 13.74
CA LYS A 589 2.21 3.23 13.48
C LYS A 589 1.63 2.10 12.64
N LYS A 590 0.51 1.54 13.10
CA LYS A 590 -0.19 0.41 12.50
C LYS A 590 -1.63 0.76 12.11
N SER A 591 -2.25 1.74 12.75
CA SER A 591 -3.55 2.26 12.32
C SER A 591 -3.41 3.02 10.99
N LEU A 592 -4.37 2.85 10.07
CA LEU A 592 -4.48 3.70 8.89
C LEU A 592 -4.56 5.17 9.30
N ASP A 593 -3.82 6.03 8.59
CA ASP A 593 -3.62 7.41 9.00
C ASP A 593 -4.77 8.31 8.54
N PHE A 594 -5.42 8.95 9.50
CA PHE A 594 -6.29 10.09 9.23
C PHE A 594 -5.88 11.26 10.13
N THR A 595 -4.71 11.82 9.84
CA THR A 595 -4.13 12.95 10.57
C THR A 595 -3.91 14.12 9.64
N TYR A 596 -4.51 15.26 9.96
CA TYR A 596 -4.44 16.46 9.12
C TYR A 596 -4.22 17.71 9.96
N LYS A 597 -3.69 18.75 9.33
CA LYS A 597 -3.54 20.05 9.97
C LYS A 597 -4.92 20.62 10.33
N LEU A 598 -5.02 21.11 11.55
CA LEU A 598 -6.24 21.74 12.06
C LEU A 598 -6.56 23.00 11.23
N SER A 599 -7.82 23.16 10.82
CA SER A 599 -8.21 24.40 10.14
C SER A 599 -8.34 25.58 11.08
N ASN A 600 -8.03 26.77 10.56
CA ASN A 600 -8.14 28.03 11.29
C ASN A 600 -9.58 28.59 11.34
N THR A 601 -10.55 27.75 11.71
CA THR A 601 -11.96 28.16 11.88
C THR A 601 -12.20 28.78 13.26
N GLU A 602 -13.24 29.61 13.39
CA GLU A 602 -13.60 30.23 14.66
C GLU A 602 -13.94 29.20 15.73
N PHE A 603 -14.62 28.11 15.35
CA PHE A 603 -14.89 26.98 16.22
C PHE A 603 -13.59 26.35 16.77
N ASN A 604 -12.62 26.06 15.89
CA ASN A 604 -11.34 25.48 16.30
C ASN A 604 -10.53 26.44 17.18
N LYS A 605 -10.58 27.75 16.93
CA LYS A 605 -9.92 28.76 17.80
C LYS A 605 -10.52 28.80 19.20
N GLN A 606 -11.84 28.68 19.31
CA GLN A 606 -12.52 28.63 20.61
C GLN A 606 -12.14 27.38 21.39
N LEU A 607 -11.99 26.25 20.70
CA LEU A 607 -11.63 24.97 21.30
C LEU A 607 -10.14 24.87 21.66
N PHE A 608 -9.27 25.19 20.70
CA PHE A 608 -7.82 25.07 20.80
C PHE A 608 -7.18 26.47 20.85
N ASN A 609 -7.47 27.22 21.91
CA ASN A 609 -6.87 28.54 22.12
C ASN A 609 -5.34 28.51 22.30
N LYS A 610 -4.74 27.32 22.40
CA LYS A 610 -3.30 27.06 22.43
C LYS A 610 -2.94 26.17 21.24
N ASN A 611 -1.91 26.55 20.48
CA ASN A 611 -1.31 25.74 19.42
C ASN A 611 -2.26 25.35 18.25
N MET A 612 -2.87 26.36 17.61
CA MET A 612 -3.70 26.21 16.41
C MET A 612 -2.96 25.66 15.17
N ASN A 613 -1.62 25.65 15.19
CA ASN A 613 -0.79 25.09 14.12
C ASN A 613 -0.58 23.57 14.24
N ALA A 614 -1.21 22.92 15.23
CA ALA A 614 -1.14 21.49 15.44
C ALA A 614 -1.94 20.69 14.39
N ASN A 615 -1.65 19.39 14.32
CA ASN A 615 -2.49 18.44 13.61
C ASN A 615 -3.64 17.96 14.51
N ILE A 616 -4.62 17.29 13.93
CA ILE A 616 -5.66 16.52 14.61
C ILE A 616 -5.77 15.15 13.94
N THR A 617 -5.94 14.10 14.74
CA THR A 617 -6.05 12.72 14.26
C THR A 617 -7.42 12.13 14.59
N TYR A 618 -7.89 11.23 13.74
CA TYR A 618 -9.24 10.66 13.79
C TYR A 618 -9.16 9.14 13.73
N ASP A 619 -9.94 8.48 14.59
CA ASP A 619 -10.16 7.04 14.48
C ASP A 619 -11.18 6.78 13.35
N ILE A 620 -10.83 5.89 12.42
CA ILE A 620 -11.77 5.38 11.41
C ILE A 620 -12.67 4.34 12.08
N ASN A 621 -13.98 4.63 12.14
CA ASN A 621 -14.93 3.72 12.76
C ASN A 621 -15.49 2.74 11.74
N LEU A 622 -15.58 1.47 12.12
CA LEU A 622 -16.17 0.46 11.25
C LEU A 622 -17.66 0.74 10.98
N LYS A 623 -18.39 1.20 11.99
CA LYS A 623 -19.79 1.60 11.90
C LYS A 623 -20.04 2.83 12.76
N ASN A 624 -21.25 3.37 12.66
CA ASN A 624 -21.66 4.43 13.57
C ASN A 624 -21.93 3.88 14.96
N TYR A 625 -20.98 4.03 15.88
CA TYR A 625 -21.17 3.67 17.29
C TYR A 625 -21.93 4.76 18.04
N ASP A 626 -22.97 4.34 18.77
CA ASP A 626 -23.79 5.23 19.60
C ASP A 626 -23.01 5.73 20.82
N ASN A 627 -22.11 4.89 21.36
CA ASN A 627 -21.26 5.22 22.50
C ASN A 627 -19.90 4.50 22.42
N ILE A 628 -18.97 4.90 23.29
CA ILE A 628 -17.62 4.34 23.35
C ILE A 628 -17.59 2.89 23.84
N LYS A 629 -18.57 2.49 24.66
CA LYS A 629 -18.72 1.13 25.16
C LYS A 629 -18.99 0.14 24.02
N ASP A 630 -19.84 0.49 23.08
CA ASP A 630 -20.14 -0.37 21.92
C ASP A 630 -18.92 -0.52 21.00
N LYS A 631 -18.20 0.57 20.75
CA LYS A 631 -16.94 0.56 19.98
C LYS A 631 -15.91 -0.37 20.60
N GLN A 632 -15.72 -0.28 21.91
CA GLN A 632 -14.77 -1.10 22.66
C GLN A 632 -15.21 -2.56 22.75
N ASN A 633 -16.50 -2.84 22.92
CA ASN A 633 -17.01 -4.22 22.96
C ASN A 633 -16.74 -4.94 21.64
N ASP A 634 -17.02 -4.27 20.51
CA ASP A 634 -16.76 -4.82 19.18
C ASP A 634 -15.26 -5.07 18.97
N ALA A 635 -14.41 -4.12 19.37
CA ALA A 635 -12.95 -4.29 19.30
C ALA A 635 -12.46 -5.43 20.22
N TYR A 636 -13.01 -5.55 21.43
CA TYR A 636 -12.68 -6.64 22.36
C TYR A 636 -13.09 -8.01 21.80
N ILE A 637 -14.33 -8.12 21.30
CA ILE A 637 -14.84 -9.35 20.69
C ILE A 637 -13.93 -9.76 19.54
N TRP A 638 -13.65 -8.82 18.63
CA TRP A 638 -12.79 -9.07 17.48
C TRP A 638 -11.38 -9.51 17.88
N ASN A 639 -10.76 -8.82 18.86
CA ASN A 639 -9.40 -9.16 19.30
C ASN A 639 -9.28 -10.56 19.92
N ASN A 640 -10.39 -11.11 20.41
CA ASN A 640 -10.46 -12.45 20.98
C ASN A 640 -11.06 -13.50 20.02
N ASP A 641 -11.48 -13.08 18.82
CA ASP A 641 -12.11 -13.94 17.82
C ASP A 641 -11.06 -14.78 17.08
N PRO A 642 -11.27 -16.10 16.87
CA PRO A 642 -10.38 -16.93 16.06
C PRO A 642 -10.15 -16.45 14.62
N LYS A 643 -11.06 -15.65 14.06
CA LYS A 643 -10.98 -15.07 12.70
C LYS A 643 -9.92 -13.97 12.58
N LYS A 644 -9.57 -13.32 13.70
CA LYS A 644 -8.56 -12.24 13.74
C LYS A 644 -7.20 -12.74 13.25
N SER A 645 -6.55 -11.95 12.40
CA SER A 645 -5.15 -12.17 12.03
C SER A 645 -4.21 -11.09 12.55
N ASN A 646 -3.19 -11.52 13.31
CA ASN A 646 -2.08 -10.62 13.64
C ASN A 646 -1.20 -10.35 12.41
N ASP A 647 -1.20 -11.20 11.37
CA ASP A 647 -0.47 -10.92 10.12
C ASP A 647 -0.93 -9.60 9.50
N ILE A 648 -2.22 -9.26 9.63
CA ILE A 648 -2.79 -8.00 9.12
C ILE A 648 -2.77 -6.89 10.18
N GLN A 649 -3.18 -7.17 11.43
CA GLN A 649 -3.27 -6.11 12.45
C GLN A 649 -1.92 -5.46 12.75
N GLU A 650 -0.84 -6.24 12.69
CA GLU A 650 0.51 -5.79 13.03
C GLU A 650 1.26 -5.16 11.85
N LEU A 651 0.67 -5.15 10.64
CA LEU A 651 1.22 -4.41 9.50
C LEU A 651 1.37 -2.93 9.85
N SER A 652 2.45 -2.33 9.33
CA SER A 652 2.60 -0.87 9.37
C SER A 652 1.46 -0.18 8.64
N ALA A 653 1.17 1.07 9.00
CA ALA A 653 0.14 1.87 8.34
C ALA A 653 0.35 1.94 6.82
N ALA A 654 1.60 2.03 6.37
CA ALA A 654 1.95 2.00 4.96
C ALA A 654 1.59 0.65 4.29
N LYS A 655 1.94 -0.50 4.90
CA LYS A 655 1.58 -1.81 4.35
C LYS A 655 0.06 -2.05 4.38
N LYS A 656 -0.65 -1.52 5.38
CA LYS A 656 -2.12 -1.52 5.39
C LYS A 656 -2.71 -0.68 4.27
N GLN A 657 -2.15 0.49 3.98
CA GLN A 657 -2.58 1.30 2.84
C GLN A 657 -2.35 0.57 1.51
N VAL A 658 -1.21 -0.12 1.35
CA VAL A 658 -0.92 -0.96 0.19
C VAL A 658 -1.95 -2.08 0.03
N LEU A 659 -2.32 -2.75 1.13
CA LEU A 659 -3.38 -3.76 1.13
C LEU A 659 -4.75 -3.14 0.76
N LEU A 660 -5.10 -1.99 1.32
CA LEU A 660 -6.34 -1.28 0.98
C LEU A 660 -6.38 -0.94 -0.52
N ASP A 661 -5.33 -0.32 -1.06
CA ASP A 661 -5.25 0.04 -2.48
C ASP A 661 -5.42 -1.22 -3.38
N GLN A 662 -4.86 -2.36 -2.96
CA GLN A 662 -4.99 -3.64 -3.66
C GLN A 662 -6.43 -4.20 -3.61
N LEU A 663 -7.11 -4.10 -2.46
CA LEU A 663 -8.51 -4.51 -2.31
C LEU A 663 -9.45 -3.61 -3.12
N GLU A 664 -9.17 -2.30 -3.16
CA GLU A 664 -9.86 -1.34 -4.01
C GLU A 664 -9.64 -1.64 -5.49
N ALA A 665 -8.42 -1.98 -5.91
CA ALA A 665 -8.14 -2.39 -7.29
C ALA A 665 -8.82 -3.70 -7.67
N ILE A 666 -8.88 -4.69 -6.77
CA ILE A 666 -9.63 -5.94 -7.00
C ILE A 666 -11.12 -5.64 -7.17
N THR A 667 -11.69 -4.82 -6.29
CA THR A 667 -13.09 -4.37 -6.37
C THR A 667 -13.34 -3.55 -7.64
N ALA A 668 -12.37 -2.71 -8.03
CA ALA A 668 -12.43 -1.89 -9.24
C ALA A 668 -12.45 -2.74 -10.51
N LYS A 669 -12.03 -4.00 -10.51
CA LYS A 669 -12.17 -4.90 -11.68
C LYS A 669 -13.59 -5.42 -11.87
N ASN A 670 -14.49 -5.22 -10.89
CA ASN A 670 -15.89 -5.55 -11.04
C ASN A 670 -16.53 -4.69 -12.16
N PRO A 671 -17.15 -5.30 -13.19
CA PRO A 671 -17.77 -4.56 -14.30
C PRO A 671 -18.78 -3.51 -13.84
N ASP A 672 -19.54 -3.77 -12.76
CA ASP A 672 -20.53 -2.83 -12.24
C ASP A 672 -19.86 -1.57 -11.68
N VAL A 673 -18.73 -1.74 -11.00
CA VAL A 673 -17.94 -0.62 -10.45
C VAL A 673 -17.30 0.17 -11.59
N GLN A 674 -16.76 -0.51 -12.59
CA GLN A 674 -16.17 0.13 -13.77
C GLN A 674 -17.21 0.97 -14.53
N ASN A 675 -18.41 0.41 -14.73
CA ASN A 675 -19.48 1.12 -15.40
C ASN A 675 -19.95 2.33 -14.57
N ALA A 676 -20.15 2.16 -13.26
CA ALA A 676 -20.52 3.26 -12.38
C ALA A 676 -19.45 4.37 -12.35
N ALA A 677 -18.17 4.00 -12.22
CA ALA A 677 -17.06 4.94 -12.25
C ALA A 677 -17.00 5.71 -13.57
N LYS A 678 -17.12 5.02 -14.71
CA LYS A 678 -17.15 5.67 -16.03
C LYS A 678 -18.34 6.60 -16.16
N THR A 679 -19.55 6.14 -15.87
CA THR A 679 -20.76 6.96 -15.99
C THR A 679 -20.71 8.18 -15.08
N GLU A 680 -20.38 8.03 -13.80
CA GLU A 680 -20.41 9.12 -12.84
C GLU A 680 -19.23 10.08 -12.99
N LEU A 681 -18.00 9.55 -13.09
CA LEU A 681 -16.81 10.40 -13.16
C LEU A 681 -16.69 11.08 -14.53
N TYR A 682 -16.96 10.39 -15.63
CA TYR A 682 -16.88 11.05 -16.93
C TYR A 682 -17.95 12.12 -17.05
N SER A 683 -19.17 11.88 -16.55
CA SER A 683 -20.20 12.93 -16.53
C SER A 683 -19.76 14.12 -15.68
N ALA A 684 -19.15 13.89 -14.52
CA ALA A 684 -18.67 14.97 -13.64
C ALA A 684 -17.54 15.82 -14.25
N TYR A 685 -16.63 15.22 -15.03
CA TYR A 685 -15.44 15.90 -15.55
C TYR A 685 -15.51 16.28 -17.04
N LEU A 686 -16.38 15.65 -17.82
CA LEU A 686 -16.52 15.89 -19.27
C LEU A 686 -17.82 16.60 -19.63
N TYR A 687 -18.85 16.57 -18.76
CA TYR A 687 -20.15 17.19 -19.00
C TYR A 687 -20.41 18.33 -18.01
N THR A 688 -19.99 19.53 -18.38
CA THR A 688 -20.58 20.82 -17.97
C THR A 688 -19.80 21.93 -18.68
N ASP A 689 -20.51 22.98 -19.09
CA ASP A 689 -19.99 24.11 -19.84
C ASP A 689 -18.66 24.68 -19.25
N GLY A 690 -17.55 24.41 -19.95
CA GLY A 690 -16.53 25.41 -20.20
C GLY A 690 -15.25 25.46 -19.38
N ILE A 691 -15.00 24.66 -18.33
CA ILE A 691 -13.81 24.87 -17.47
C ILE A 691 -12.90 23.65 -17.22
N TYR A 692 -12.86 22.60 -18.05
CA TYR A 692 -11.82 21.55 -17.83
C TYR A 692 -11.12 21.00 -19.09
N TYR A 693 -11.56 21.39 -20.29
CA TYR A 693 -10.92 21.01 -21.55
C TYR A 693 -9.49 21.54 -21.71
N LYS A 694 -9.17 22.70 -21.12
CA LYS A 694 -7.83 23.28 -21.23
C LYS A 694 -6.78 22.46 -20.46
N SER A 695 -7.09 21.98 -19.26
CA SER A 695 -6.12 21.17 -18.48
C SER A 695 -5.88 19.81 -19.12
N LEU A 696 -6.92 19.18 -19.67
CA LEU A 696 -6.78 17.92 -20.41
C LEU A 696 -5.99 18.13 -21.72
N PHE A 697 -6.27 19.23 -22.43
CA PHE A 697 -5.51 19.62 -23.63
C PHE A 697 -4.04 19.93 -23.31
N ASP A 698 -3.75 20.72 -22.27
CA ASP A 698 -2.40 21.06 -21.85
C ASP A 698 -1.62 19.80 -21.44
N GLU A 699 -2.29 18.81 -20.83
CA GLU A 699 -1.66 17.55 -20.47
C GLU A 699 -1.43 16.67 -21.70
N ILE A 700 -2.42 16.53 -22.59
CA ILE A 700 -2.29 15.81 -23.87
C ILE A 700 -1.17 16.42 -24.73
N SER A 701 -1.07 17.75 -24.80
CA SER A 701 -0.08 18.45 -25.63
C SER A 701 1.36 18.15 -25.19
N LYS A 702 1.63 18.02 -23.88
CA LYS A 702 2.97 17.70 -23.35
C LYS A 702 3.52 16.37 -23.86
N TYR A 703 2.67 15.34 -23.97
CA TYR A 703 3.07 14.02 -24.45
C TYR A 703 3.22 13.95 -25.98
N ILE A 704 2.65 14.92 -26.69
CA ILE A 704 2.83 15.04 -28.14
C ILE A 704 4.10 15.88 -28.43
N GLU A 705 4.55 16.74 -27.52
CA GLU A 705 5.84 17.46 -27.61
C GLU A 705 7.05 16.64 -27.11
N SER A 706 6.83 15.65 -26.23
CA SER A 706 7.91 14.94 -25.53
C SER A 706 8.36 13.64 -26.21
N GLU A 707 8.83 13.69 -27.46
CA GLU A 707 9.75 12.67 -27.99
C GLU A 707 10.51 13.22 -29.22
N LYS A 708 11.57 14.00 -28.96
CA LYS A 708 12.71 14.02 -29.88
C LYS A 708 13.63 12.87 -29.48
N PRO A 709 13.74 11.78 -30.26
CA PRO A 709 14.91 10.93 -30.19
C PRO A 709 16.05 11.72 -30.86
N THR A 710 16.96 12.28 -30.06
CA THR A 710 18.31 12.53 -30.57
C THR A 710 19.11 11.27 -30.30
N LEU A 711 19.31 10.50 -31.37
CA LEU A 711 20.42 9.56 -31.51
C LEU A 711 21.71 10.36 -31.31
N ASP A 712 22.44 10.03 -30.26
CA ASP A 712 23.91 10.04 -30.21
C ASP A 712 24.36 8.87 -29.33
#